data_AF-A0A5B9QCR3-F1
#
_entry.id   AF-A0A5B9QCR3-F1
#
_cell.length_a   1.000
_cell.length_b   1.000
_cell.length_c   1.000
_cell.angle_alpha   90.00
_cell.angle_beta   90.00
_cell.angle_gamma   90.00
#
_symmetry.space_group_name_H-M   'P 1'
#
loop_
_entity.id
_entity.type
_entity.pdbx_description
1 polymer ?
#
loop_
_entity_poly.entity_id
_entity_poly.type
_entity_poly.pdbx_seq_one_letter_code
_entity_poly.pdbx_strand_id
1 'polypeptide(L)'
;MIFDYISAGEQHLTPVHHEHHTKQRLAAISSAWRYFAFQDSKGSCWFRGYTVLLMCMLTVNACAQNQFSIPSIDLLPNAPSTNQLRDWRQTAIDFDTLAFDTTATGQYLPLVKIDTTPVSPQLTESFGLAAYVGETRTFGETGEPVHEAVSSLAAVLGGTLVGVNKSAGPYNWVSMAREYYVNRNGQYIVLNSPFSVSGGSAWYDIYPNVLFYQIADRYPDETYLGPIMDQIDQRFYDAVGVLTANGAAPNFNHTAYNFRTRQPVDNGVWREPDMGLGMAWMQHAAYWRNQDSNPGLAAQHLTAVDWALSYYVQTSANPDYEILSPFGAYTAARMNAEHGRNYDIQKFVNWVFDRSNARPTKIMISGEQWGGEEVGGLMGFTIPNIGDVRGYAFSMNTFATAMPMVPLVRYEDRYSQAIGKWMVNVASAARLFYGDAHSNQSQSSEFWTGDPNSAVAYEGLRHHWLGGEFDGEELYAAGDPLTYNWGPETDFAIYGSAMSGVFGSIIKTTNVEKILQLDLLATDSFRGDAHPTYLYYNPLANTQSIAIDLGSGAFDLYDAVANRFVARSVSGQQMFDVIAGEAVQLVLVPAGGLETRQGRRLLVNDVVIDYNASLLANNLIRNGDVDERISPGTARPSFWHYSSSAKWSAEEALSPTHSLEITDNSPTASEEWRSYATDVPAGTDRTLKLRWFWQYDAAAGDEFQARLRFSNDLVTSLDLVNPLLEMNFLALGLASEFEMFETTIDLPDGIRSFDLTFLSGSSAIGSMYVDDISVTLVEAIPGDFDGDGDVDGHDFLRWQHDPSMGNLLDWQTNYGAATPPLSASIAVPESTSFLLVIGAVLCWSCRCVITH
;
A
#
# COMPACT_ATOMS: atom_id res chain seq x y z
N MET A 1 -30.76 5.14 -15.47
CA MET A 1 -32.13 4.93 -14.93
C MET A 1 -32.05 3.80 -13.92
N ILE A 2 -31.41 4.07 -12.80
CA ILE A 2 -31.30 3.26 -11.57
C ILE A 2 -31.14 4.34 -10.50
N PHE A 3 -31.84 4.22 -9.36
CA PHE A 3 -32.12 5.27 -8.34
C PHE A 3 -33.34 6.15 -8.59
N ASP A 4 -34.51 5.52 -8.66
CA ASP A 4 -35.74 6.08 -8.07
C ASP A 4 -36.38 4.94 -7.27
N TYR A 5 -37.02 5.27 -6.14
CA TYR A 5 -37.67 4.38 -5.16
C TYR A 5 -36.86 3.98 -3.91
N ILE A 6 -36.55 4.95 -3.03
CA ILE A 6 -36.80 4.79 -1.58
C ILE A 6 -37.18 6.16 -0.98
N SER A 7 -38.47 6.47 -0.93
CA SER A 7 -38.99 7.47 0.03
C SER A 7 -40.48 7.24 0.29
N ALA A 8 -40.83 6.74 1.47
CA ALA A 8 -42.05 7.09 2.19
C ALA A 8 -42.11 6.30 3.51
N GLY A 9 -42.17 7.00 4.64
CA GLY A 9 -42.65 6.40 5.89
C GLY A 9 -42.10 6.92 7.21
N GLU A 10 -41.94 8.23 7.40
CA GLU A 10 -41.85 8.77 8.77
C GLU A 10 -43.26 8.88 9.37
N GLN A 11 -43.50 8.25 10.51
CA GLN A 11 -44.43 8.76 11.52
C GLN A 11 -43.90 8.56 12.94
N HIS A 12 -43.85 9.69 13.65
CA HIS A 12 -43.60 9.88 15.07
C HIS A 12 -44.26 8.84 15.99
N LEU A 13 -43.56 8.44 17.05
CA LEU A 13 -44.13 8.29 18.40
C LEU A 13 -43.02 8.40 19.47
N THR A 14 -43.36 9.12 20.55
CA THR A 14 -42.56 9.54 21.71
C THR A 14 -42.14 8.41 22.66
N PRO A 15 -41.05 8.55 23.45
CA PRO A 15 -40.58 7.52 24.38
C PRO A 15 -41.28 7.59 25.74
N VAL A 16 -41.59 6.41 26.31
CA VAL A 16 -42.02 6.25 27.71
C VAL A 16 -40.95 5.49 28.47
N HIS A 17 -40.51 6.09 29.57
CA HIS A 17 -39.63 5.54 30.60
C HIS A 17 -40.12 4.19 31.16
N HIS A 18 -39.18 3.29 31.47
CA HIS A 18 -39.16 2.63 32.78
C HIS A 18 -37.77 2.07 33.13
N GLU A 19 -37.16 2.66 34.15
CA GLU A 19 -36.11 2.05 34.98
C GLU A 19 -36.73 1.05 35.96
N HIS A 20 -36.04 -0.08 36.19
CA HIS A 20 -35.62 -0.61 37.51
C HIS A 20 -35.39 -2.13 37.46
N HIS A 21 -34.16 -2.59 37.73
CA HIS A 21 -33.78 -3.18 39.03
C HIS A 21 -32.44 -3.92 38.96
N THR A 22 -31.52 -3.44 39.78
CA THR A 22 -30.27 -4.09 40.22
C THR A 22 -30.56 -5.16 41.30
N LYS A 23 -29.79 -6.28 41.32
CA LYS A 23 -29.15 -6.91 42.51
C LYS A 23 -28.62 -8.32 42.19
N GLN A 24 -27.30 -8.55 42.34
CA GLN A 24 -26.62 -9.36 43.39
C GLN A 24 -26.77 -10.89 43.23
N ARG A 25 -25.81 -11.79 43.51
CA ARG A 25 -24.38 -11.83 43.88
C ARG A 25 -24.00 -13.33 43.97
N LEU A 26 -22.72 -13.65 43.78
CA LEU A 26 -21.92 -14.74 44.41
C LEU A 26 -22.20 -16.22 44.07
N ALA A 27 -21.17 -16.89 43.53
CA ALA A 27 -20.49 -18.00 44.21
C ALA A 27 -19.15 -18.33 43.50
N ALA A 28 -18.09 -18.46 44.30
CA ALA A 28 -16.76 -18.94 43.92
C ALA A 28 -16.59 -20.40 44.39
N ILE A 29 -15.67 -21.16 43.78
CA ILE A 29 -14.53 -21.86 44.42
C ILE A 29 -13.93 -22.95 43.51
N SER A 30 -12.60 -22.97 43.55
CA SER A 30 -11.56 -23.78 42.89
C SER A 30 -11.37 -25.22 43.41
N SER A 31 -10.80 -26.10 42.57
CA SER A 31 -9.74 -27.10 42.89
C SER A 31 -9.29 -27.77 41.57
N ALA A 32 -8.07 -27.62 41.05
CA ALA A 32 -6.76 -28.18 41.44
C ALA A 32 -6.73 -29.71 41.50
N TRP A 33 -5.94 -30.38 40.63
CA TRP A 33 -5.04 -31.50 40.96
C TRP A 33 -4.05 -31.78 39.80
N ARG A 34 -2.87 -32.27 40.19
CA ARG A 34 -1.57 -32.32 39.49
C ARG A 34 -1.18 -33.77 39.11
N TYR A 35 -0.27 -33.86 38.14
CA TYR A 35 0.86 -34.82 37.99
C TYR A 35 0.61 -36.33 37.80
N PHE A 36 1.23 -36.89 36.76
CA PHE A 36 2.02 -38.14 36.85
C PHE A 36 3.12 -38.17 35.79
N ALA A 37 4.35 -38.52 36.22
CA ALA A 37 5.52 -38.88 35.44
C ALA A 37 6.08 -40.19 36.01
N PHE A 38 6.59 -41.10 35.18
CA PHE A 38 7.61 -42.17 35.44
C PHE A 38 7.76 -42.96 34.11
N GLN A 39 8.88 -42.87 33.37
CA GLN A 39 10.18 -43.60 33.46
C GLN A 39 10.28 -44.92 32.66
N ASP A 40 11.18 -44.87 31.65
CA ASP A 40 12.28 -45.79 31.31
C ASP A 40 12.05 -47.22 30.74
N SER A 41 12.58 -47.51 29.54
CA SER A 41 13.73 -48.42 29.33
C SER A 41 13.99 -48.88 27.86
N LYS A 42 15.22 -48.59 27.40
CA LYS A 42 16.21 -49.38 26.59
C LYS A 42 15.81 -50.18 25.33
N GLY A 43 16.53 -49.91 24.24
CA GLY A 43 16.75 -50.87 23.13
C GLY A 43 17.57 -50.30 21.96
N SER A 44 18.86 -50.61 21.92
CA SER A 44 19.89 -50.23 20.93
C SER A 44 19.73 -50.88 19.56
N CYS A 45 20.04 -50.16 18.45
CA CYS A 45 20.69 -50.72 17.24
C CYS A 45 20.91 -49.76 16.04
N TRP A 46 22.10 -49.87 15.42
CA TRP A 46 22.52 -49.53 14.04
C TRP A 46 22.72 -48.06 13.60
N PHE A 47 24.01 -47.65 13.59
CA PHE A 47 24.56 -46.54 12.82
C PHE A 47 24.50 -46.85 11.30
N ARG A 48 23.77 -46.03 10.53
CA ARG A 48 23.99 -45.77 9.11
C ARG A 48 24.06 -44.26 8.93
N GLY A 49 25.13 -43.80 8.31
CA GLY A 49 25.44 -42.38 8.14
C GLY A 49 24.35 -41.64 7.40
N TYR A 50 23.76 -40.67 8.10
CA TYR A 50 23.12 -39.52 7.49
C TYR A 50 24.08 -38.35 7.70
N THR A 51 24.53 -37.78 6.59
CA THR A 51 25.10 -36.43 6.55
C THR A 51 23.97 -35.49 6.96
N VAL A 52 23.89 -35.17 8.24
CA VAL A 52 23.02 -34.10 8.73
C VAL A 52 23.75 -32.80 8.41
N LEU A 53 23.31 -32.13 7.33
CA LEU A 53 23.56 -30.70 7.15
C LEU A 53 22.86 -30.01 8.33
N LEU A 54 23.60 -29.74 9.39
CA LEU A 54 23.14 -28.93 10.50
C LEU A 54 23.29 -27.47 10.05
N MET A 55 22.27 -26.97 9.35
CA MET A 55 22.12 -25.55 9.07
C MET A 55 21.76 -24.90 10.41
N CYS A 56 22.75 -24.29 11.07
CA CYS A 56 22.51 -23.49 12.26
C CYS A 56 21.72 -22.24 11.85
N MET A 57 20.39 -22.31 11.92
CA MET A 57 19.53 -21.13 11.91
C MET A 57 19.69 -20.44 13.27
N LEU A 58 20.56 -19.43 13.34
CA LEU A 58 20.44 -18.38 14.33
C LEU A 58 19.26 -17.49 13.90
N THR A 59 18.05 -17.82 14.33
CA THR A 59 16.89 -16.93 14.18
C THR A 59 17.00 -15.83 15.22
N VAL A 60 17.59 -14.71 14.82
CA VAL A 60 17.46 -13.45 15.55
C VAL A 60 16.07 -12.91 15.24
N ASN A 61 15.23 -12.79 16.27
CA ASN A 61 13.91 -12.18 16.14
C ASN A 61 14.08 -10.68 15.93
N ALA A 62 14.25 -10.27 14.67
CA ALA A 62 14.19 -8.88 14.28
C ALA A 62 12.72 -8.47 14.10
N CYS A 63 12.24 -7.52 14.89
CA CYS A 63 10.96 -6.86 14.68
C CYS A 63 11.06 -5.96 13.44
N ALA A 64 10.05 -6.04 12.57
CA ALA A 64 9.87 -5.19 11.41
C ALA A 64 9.81 -3.70 11.79
N GLN A 65 9.89 -2.80 10.79
CA GLN A 65 9.49 -1.41 10.99
C GLN A 65 8.09 -1.32 11.61
N ASN A 66 7.82 -0.24 12.34
CA ASN A 66 6.50 0.00 12.94
C ASN A 66 5.40 0.00 11.86
N GLN A 67 4.46 -0.93 11.97
CA GLN A 67 3.35 -1.09 11.04
C GLN A 67 2.15 -0.26 11.51
N PHE A 68 1.52 0.45 10.58
CA PHE A 68 0.33 1.25 10.85
C PHE A 68 -0.91 0.37 10.92
N SER A 69 -1.70 0.61 11.96
CA SER A 69 -2.99 -0.04 12.12
C SER A 69 -4.05 0.67 11.28
N ILE A 70 -4.97 -0.11 10.71
CA ILE A 70 -6.17 0.40 10.05
C ILE A 70 -7.33 -0.06 10.92
N PRO A 71 -7.99 0.84 11.68
CA PRO A 71 -8.94 0.45 12.72
C PRO A 71 -10.05 -0.50 12.25
N SER A 72 -10.55 -0.34 11.02
CA SER A 72 -11.57 -1.23 10.46
C SER A 72 -11.02 -2.63 10.14
N ILE A 73 -9.76 -2.74 9.69
CA ILE A 73 -9.08 -4.03 9.47
C ILE A 73 -8.69 -4.71 10.80
N ASP A 74 -8.41 -3.93 11.85
CA ASP A 74 -8.11 -4.47 13.19
C ASP A 74 -9.28 -5.30 13.75
N LEU A 75 -10.51 -5.05 13.28
CA LEU A 75 -11.71 -5.83 13.62
C LEU A 75 -11.75 -7.22 12.98
N LEU A 76 -10.93 -7.49 11.96
CA LEU A 76 -10.83 -8.81 11.32
C LEU A 76 -10.01 -9.75 12.21
N PRO A 77 -10.28 -11.07 12.20
CA PRO A 77 -9.35 -12.03 12.79
C PRO A 77 -8.02 -12.00 12.01
N ASN A 78 -6.93 -12.45 12.65
CA ASN A 78 -5.63 -12.50 11.96
C ASN A 78 -5.69 -13.36 10.69
N ALA A 79 -6.51 -14.41 10.70
CA ALA A 79 -6.90 -15.17 9.52
C ALA A 79 -8.27 -15.82 9.77
N PRO A 80 -9.01 -16.20 8.71
CA PRO A 80 -10.26 -16.93 8.87
C PRO A 80 -10.03 -18.26 9.59
N SER A 81 -11.00 -18.64 10.42
CA SER A 81 -11.02 -19.92 11.15
C SER A 81 -10.91 -21.10 10.20
N THR A 82 -11.68 -21.08 9.11
CA THR A 82 -11.56 -22.01 7.98
C THR A 82 -11.10 -21.26 6.73
N ASN A 83 -9.90 -21.57 6.24
CA ASN A 83 -9.35 -20.90 5.07
C ASN A 83 -9.76 -21.67 3.81
N GLN A 84 -10.87 -21.27 3.21
CA GLN A 84 -11.40 -21.87 1.99
C GLN A 84 -11.07 -20.94 0.82
N LEU A 85 -9.93 -21.18 0.17
CA LEU A 85 -9.50 -20.34 -0.94
C LEU A 85 -9.92 -20.96 -2.29
N ARG A 86 -10.52 -20.16 -3.18
CA ARG A 86 -10.63 -20.53 -4.60
C ARG A 86 -9.26 -20.41 -5.26
N ASP A 87 -9.02 -21.20 -6.30
CA ASP A 87 -7.98 -20.84 -7.26
C ASP A 87 -8.47 -19.61 -8.03
N TRP A 88 -8.13 -18.41 -7.54
CA TRP A 88 -8.57 -17.14 -8.10
C TRP A 88 -8.07 -16.94 -9.53
N ARG A 89 -6.90 -17.48 -9.86
CA ARG A 89 -6.35 -17.42 -11.21
C ARG A 89 -7.16 -18.30 -12.15
N GLN A 90 -7.45 -19.54 -11.75
CA GLN A 90 -8.29 -20.43 -12.55
C GLN A 90 -9.73 -19.91 -12.67
N THR A 91 -10.31 -19.39 -11.57
CA THR A 91 -11.65 -18.78 -11.58
C THR A 91 -11.75 -17.66 -12.61
N ALA A 92 -10.75 -16.78 -12.67
CA ALA A 92 -10.69 -15.71 -13.66
C ALA A 92 -10.50 -16.22 -15.10
N ILE A 93 -9.68 -17.26 -15.32
CA ILE A 93 -9.51 -17.90 -16.64
C ILE A 93 -10.80 -18.59 -17.10
N ASP A 94 -11.51 -19.25 -16.19
CA ASP A 94 -12.78 -19.92 -16.50
C ASP A 94 -13.86 -18.89 -16.84
N PHE A 95 -13.93 -17.78 -16.09
CA PHE A 95 -14.82 -16.66 -16.41
C PHE A 95 -14.47 -16.08 -17.78
N ASP A 96 -13.18 -15.81 -18.03
CA ASP A 96 -12.71 -15.26 -19.30
C ASP A 96 -13.10 -16.14 -20.49
N THR A 97 -12.90 -17.45 -20.34
CA THR A 97 -13.25 -18.45 -21.35
C THR A 97 -14.74 -18.42 -21.65
N LEU A 98 -15.60 -18.42 -20.63
CA LEU A 98 -17.06 -18.38 -20.81
C LEU A 98 -17.55 -17.02 -21.36
N ALA A 99 -17.01 -15.92 -20.82
CA ALA A 99 -17.42 -14.57 -21.18
C ALA A 99 -17.18 -14.28 -22.66
N PHE A 100 -16.05 -14.75 -23.22
CA PHE A 100 -15.67 -14.50 -24.61
C PHE A 100 -15.97 -15.67 -25.58
N ASP A 101 -16.63 -16.74 -25.12
CA ASP A 101 -17.05 -17.83 -26.00
C ASP A 101 -18.27 -17.44 -26.85
N THR A 102 -17.98 -16.94 -28.06
CA THR A 102 -19.00 -16.60 -29.08
C THR A 102 -19.81 -17.80 -29.59
N THR A 103 -19.39 -19.03 -29.28
CA THR A 103 -20.04 -20.27 -29.74
C THR A 103 -20.82 -20.99 -28.64
N ALA A 104 -20.78 -20.46 -27.41
CA ALA A 104 -21.48 -21.04 -26.27
C ALA A 104 -22.99 -21.14 -26.55
N THR A 105 -23.58 -22.29 -26.19
CA THR A 105 -25.01 -22.56 -26.37
C THR A 105 -25.65 -22.92 -25.04
N GLY A 106 -26.88 -22.46 -24.81
CA GLY A 106 -27.62 -22.75 -23.58
C GLY A 106 -28.54 -21.59 -23.23
N GLN A 107 -29.23 -21.71 -22.10
CA GLN A 107 -30.02 -20.60 -21.58
C GLN A 107 -29.10 -19.41 -21.28
N TYR A 108 -29.43 -18.24 -21.84
CA TYR A 108 -28.68 -16.98 -21.68
C TYR A 108 -27.24 -16.96 -22.23
N LEU A 109 -26.87 -17.91 -23.10
CA LEU A 109 -25.57 -17.95 -23.78
C LEU A 109 -25.71 -17.68 -25.29
N PRO A 110 -24.67 -17.13 -25.97
CA PRO A 110 -23.38 -16.70 -25.41
C PRO A 110 -23.49 -15.44 -24.54
N LEU A 111 -22.53 -15.24 -23.63
CA LEU A 111 -22.47 -14.04 -22.78
C LEU A 111 -22.06 -12.80 -23.57
N VAL A 112 -21.00 -12.90 -24.37
CA VAL A 112 -20.57 -11.84 -25.29
C VAL A 112 -21.50 -11.74 -26.49
N LYS A 113 -21.77 -10.50 -26.91
CA LYS A 113 -22.42 -10.20 -28.18
C LYS A 113 -21.46 -9.42 -29.07
N ILE A 114 -21.34 -9.86 -30.32
CA ILE A 114 -20.62 -9.14 -31.38
C ILE A 114 -21.63 -8.21 -32.05
N ASP A 115 -21.30 -6.93 -32.12
CA ASP A 115 -22.06 -5.92 -32.83
C ASP A 115 -21.32 -5.57 -34.14
N THR A 116 -22.02 -5.69 -35.26
CA THR A 116 -21.48 -5.41 -36.61
C THR A 116 -21.91 -4.04 -37.13
N THR A 117 -22.57 -3.26 -36.29
CA THR A 117 -23.05 -1.90 -36.53
C THR A 117 -22.63 -0.94 -35.42
N PRO A 118 -21.32 -0.87 -35.08
CA PRO A 118 -20.83 -0.05 -33.99
C PRO A 118 -21.18 1.43 -34.19
N VAL A 119 -21.39 2.15 -33.09
CA VAL A 119 -21.66 3.58 -33.14
C VAL A 119 -20.38 4.36 -33.44
N SER A 120 -19.22 3.82 -33.04
CA SER A 120 -17.92 4.39 -33.38
C SER A 120 -17.61 4.20 -34.87
N PRO A 121 -17.42 5.28 -35.66
CA PRO A 121 -17.08 5.17 -37.07
C PRO A 121 -15.64 4.68 -37.31
N GLN A 122 -14.85 4.51 -36.25
CA GLN A 122 -13.50 3.93 -36.30
C GLN A 122 -13.53 2.39 -36.27
N LEU A 123 -14.69 1.79 -36.05
CA LEU A 123 -14.87 0.36 -35.89
C LEU A 123 -15.76 -0.19 -37.01
N THR A 124 -15.46 -1.41 -37.45
CA THR A 124 -16.35 -2.22 -38.32
C THR A 124 -17.13 -3.26 -37.52
N GLU A 125 -16.64 -3.59 -36.33
CA GLU A 125 -17.24 -4.48 -35.37
C GLU A 125 -16.87 -4.00 -33.95
N SER A 126 -17.75 -4.28 -32.99
CA SER A 126 -17.53 -4.07 -31.57
C SER A 126 -18.08 -5.27 -30.79
N PHE A 127 -17.96 -5.23 -29.46
CA PHE A 127 -18.56 -6.23 -28.59
C PHE A 127 -19.20 -5.57 -27.38
N GLY A 128 -20.11 -6.30 -26.74
CA GLY A 128 -20.70 -5.91 -25.48
C GLY A 128 -20.93 -7.09 -24.57
N LEU A 129 -20.63 -6.89 -23.29
CA LEU A 129 -21.07 -7.73 -22.19
C LEU A 129 -22.11 -6.96 -21.37
N ALA A 130 -23.21 -7.63 -21.04
CA ALA A 130 -24.23 -7.09 -20.13
C ALA A 130 -23.70 -6.97 -18.70
N ALA A 131 -24.42 -6.29 -17.82
CA ALA A 131 -24.12 -6.31 -16.39
C ALA A 131 -24.43 -7.69 -15.78
N TYR A 132 -25.46 -8.38 -16.28
CA TYR A 132 -25.95 -9.63 -15.71
C TYR A 132 -26.16 -10.71 -16.77
N VAL A 133 -26.06 -11.96 -16.35
CA VAL A 133 -26.53 -13.09 -17.14
C VAL A 133 -28.05 -13.02 -17.27
N GLY A 134 -28.57 -13.28 -18.47
CA GLY A 134 -30.01 -13.19 -18.73
C GLY A 134 -30.53 -11.76 -18.84
N GLU A 135 -29.70 -10.81 -19.29
CA GLU A 135 -30.15 -9.46 -19.63
C GLU A 135 -31.18 -9.49 -20.79
N THR A 136 -32.38 -8.99 -20.51
CA THR A 136 -33.51 -8.94 -21.45
C THR A 136 -33.82 -7.53 -21.94
N ARG A 137 -33.26 -6.50 -21.30
CA ARG A 137 -33.49 -5.10 -21.67
C ARG A 137 -32.72 -4.74 -22.92
N THR A 138 -33.21 -3.71 -23.61
CA THR A 138 -32.62 -3.19 -24.83
C THR A 138 -32.46 -1.67 -24.79
N PHE A 139 -31.46 -1.14 -25.51
CA PHE A 139 -31.26 0.26 -25.82
C PHE A 139 -32.00 0.67 -27.09
N GLY A 140 -32.47 1.92 -27.10
CA GLY A 140 -32.96 2.60 -28.30
C GLY A 140 -34.22 2.01 -28.94
N GLU A 141 -34.64 2.58 -30.06
CA GLU A 141 -35.83 2.12 -30.80
C GLU A 141 -35.57 0.85 -31.62
N THR A 142 -34.30 0.50 -31.89
CA THR A 142 -33.90 -0.68 -32.67
C THR A 142 -33.80 -1.96 -31.82
N GLY A 143 -33.85 -1.83 -30.49
CA GLY A 143 -33.87 -2.97 -29.59
C GLY A 143 -32.51 -3.64 -29.39
N GLU A 144 -31.40 -2.89 -29.45
CA GLU A 144 -30.06 -3.44 -29.20
C GLU A 144 -29.94 -3.90 -27.75
N PRO A 145 -29.35 -5.07 -27.44
CA PRO A 145 -29.20 -5.50 -26.06
C PRO A 145 -28.38 -4.54 -25.19
N VAL A 146 -28.77 -4.40 -23.91
CA VAL A 146 -28.00 -3.57 -22.95
C VAL A 146 -26.64 -4.20 -22.69
N HIS A 147 -25.59 -3.38 -22.81
CA HIS A 147 -24.21 -3.72 -22.45
C HIS A 147 -23.52 -2.52 -21.80
N GLU A 148 -22.56 -2.81 -20.92
CA GLU A 148 -21.91 -1.78 -20.11
C GLU A 148 -20.39 -1.80 -20.27
N ALA A 149 -19.79 -0.61 -20.26
CA ALA A 149 -18.34 -0.46 -20.33
C ALA A 149 -17.70 -1.04 -19.07
N VAL A 150 -18.31 -0.86 -17.90
CA VAL A 150 -17.80 -1.45 -16.65
C VAL A 150 -17.71 -2.97 -16.80
N SER A 151 -18.71 -3.67 -17.34
CA SER A 151 -18.60 -5.11 -17.62
C SER A 151 -17.53 -5.44 -18.65
N SER A 152 -17.58 -4.76 -19.80
CA SER A 152 -16.83 -5.16 -20.99
C SER A 152 -15.34 -4.84 -20.87
N LEU A 153 -15.02 -3.65 -20.33
CA LEU A 153 -13.63 -3.26 -20.06
C LEU A 153 -13.07 -4.06 -18.89
N ALA A 154 -13.85 -4.32 -17.85
CA ALA A 154 -13.41 -5.19 -16.76
C ALA A 154 -13.05 -6.59 -17.27
N ALA A 155 -13.84 -7.17 -18.18
CA ALA A 155 -13.58 -8.52 -18.68
C ALA A 155 -12.30 -8.57 -19.53
N VAL A 156 -12.06 -7.54 -20.35
CA VAL A 156 -10.81 -7.40 -21.10
C VAL A 156 -9.63 -7.24 -20.14
N LEU A 157 -9.74 -6.36 -19.14
CA LEU A 157 -8.68 -6.15 -18.15
C LEU A 157 -8.43 -7.42 -17.32
N GLY A 158 -9.48 -8.04 -16.78
CA GLY A 158 -9.41 -9.24 -15.95
C GLY A 158 -8.73 -10.41 -16.65
N GLY A 159 -9.10 -10.69 -17.90
CA GLY A 159 -8.40 -11.70 -18.72
C GLY A 159 -6.94 -11.33 -18.98
N THR A 160 -6.66 -10.06 -19.27
CA THR A 160 -5.29 -9.54 -19.46
C THR A 160 -4.43 -9.73 -18.21
N LEU A 161 -4.98 -9.43 -17.03
CA LEU A 161 -4.29 -9.56 -15.74
C LEU A 161 -3.86 -11.00 -15.47
N VAL A 162 -4.65 -12.00 -15.90
CA VAL A 162 -4.30 -13.42 -15.77
C VAL A 162 -3.53 -13.97 -16.97
N GLY A 163 -3.07 -13.11 -17.88
CA GLY A 163 -2.16 -13.47 -18.97
C GLY A 163 -2.83 -13.88 -20.28
N VAL A 164 -4.14 -13.67 -20.43
CA VAL A 164 -4.82 -13.83 -21.72
C VAL A 164 -4.56 -12.59 -22.58
N ASN A 165 -3.89 -12.76 -23.72
CA ASN A 165 -3.70 -11.67 -24.68
C ASN A 165 -5.01 -11.36 -25.41
N LYS A 166 -5.64 -10.23 -25.06
CA LYS A 166 -6.93 -9.76 -25.60
C LYS A 166 -6.84 -9.03 -26.94
N SER A 167 -5.65 -8.76 -27.46
CA SER A 167 -5.50 -8.27 -28.83
C SER A 167 -5.27 -9.38 -29.86
N ALA A 168 -4.98 -10.60 -29.39
CA ALA A 168 -4.75 -11.77 -30.23
C ALA A 168 -6.03 -12.57 -30.51
N GLY A 169 -5.99 -13.40 -31.56
CA GLY A 169 -7.08 -14.32 -31.92
C GLY A 169 -7.99 -13.77 -33.03
N PRO A 170 -9.19 -14.35 -33.21
CA PRO A 170 -10.12 -13.94 -34.27
C PRO A 170 -10.72 -12.55 -34.05
N TYR A 171 -10.72 -12.07 -32.80
CA TYR A 171 -11.26 -10.78 -32.40
C TYR A 171 -10.22 -10.02 -31.57
N ASN A 172 -9.90 -8.78 -31.95
CA ASN A 172 -9.09 -7.90 -31.11
C ASN A 172 -10.03 -7.16 -30.14
N TRP A 173 -10.24 -7.74 -28.96
CA TRP A 173 -11.14 -7.20 -27.93
C TRP A 173 -10.65 -5.85 -27.41
N VAL A 174 -9.34 -5.62 -27.36
CA VAL A 174 -8.73 -4.32 -26.99
C VAL A 174 -9.12 -3.23 -28.00
N SER A 175 -9.09 -3.54 -29.29
CA SER A 175 -9.48 -2.62 -30.37
C SER A 175 -10.97 -2.33 -30.33
N MET A 176 -11.81 -3.35 -30.15
CA MET A 176 -13.26 -3.21 -30.11
C MET A 176 -13.75 -2.45 -28.88
N ALA A 177 -13.01 -2.48 -27.77
CA ALA A 177 -13.31 -1.71 -26.55
C ALA A 177 -13.40 -0.18 -26.78
N ARG A 178 -12.84 0.32 -27.90
CA ARG A 178 -12.98 1.72 -28.31
C ARG A 178 -14.41 2.16 -28.57
N GLU A 179 -15.37 1.25 -28.68
CA GLU A 179 -16.79 1.56 -28.81
C GLU A 179 -17.31 2.40 -27.62
N TYR A 180 -16.69 2.24 -26.43
CA TYR A 180 -17.01 3.02 -25.25
C TYR A 180 -16.32 4.39 -25.20
N TYR A 181 -15.33 4.67 -26.06
CA TYR A 181 -14.72 5.99 -26.20
C TYR A 181 -15.64 6.92 -27.01
N VAL A 182 -16.36 7.80 -26.32
CA VAL A 182 -17.42 8.60 -26.94
C VAL A 182 -16.90 9.96 -27.43
N ASN A 183 -16.54 10.03 -28.71
CA ASN A 183 -16.12 11.26 -29.38
C ASN A 183 -17.26 12.02 -30.10
N ARG A 184 -18.38 11.37 -30.39
CA ARG A 184 -19.46 11.92 -31.23
C ARG A 184 -20.31 13.03 -30.60
N ASN A 185 -20.33 13.11 -29.27
CA ASN A 185 -21.11 14.11 -28.52
C ASN A 185 -20.24 15.17 -27.84
N GLY A 186 -18.98 15.30 -28.27
CA GLY A 186 -18.06 16.32 -27.80
C GLY A 186 -17.44 16.09 -26.43
N GLN A 187 -17.65 14.91 -25.82
CA GLN A 187 -17.14 14.60 -24.48
C GLN A 187 -15.72 14.03 -24.50
N TYR A 188 -15.40 13.15 -25.46
CA TYR A 188 -14.05 12.59 -25.66
C TYR A 188 -13.50 11.86 -24.43
N ILE A 189 -14.36 11.11 -23.76
CA ILE A 189 -14.01 10.23 -22.64
C ILE A 189 -14.68 8.87 -22.83
N VAL A 190 -14.24 7.88 -22.07
CA VAL A 190 -14.90 6.57 -21.99
C VAL A 190 -16.12 6.67 -21.10
N LEU A 191 -17.27 6.19 -21.57
CA LEU A 191 -18.53 6.23 -20.83
C LEU A 191 -19.17 4.84 -20.73
N ASN A 192 -20.07 4.65 -19.76
CA ASN A 192 -20.61 3.32 -19.46
C ASN A 192 -21.41 2.66 -20.60
N SER A 193 -21.83 3.42 -21.61
CA SER A 193 -22.35 2.86 -22.85
C SER A 193 -21.97 3.80 -24.00
N PRO A 194 -22.02 3.33 -25.25
CA PRO A 194 -21.81 4.20 -26.39
C PRO A 194 -22.77 5.39 -26.33
N PHE A 195 -24.02 5.19 -25.91
CA PHE A 195 -25.10 6.21 -25.88
C PHE A 195 -25.11 7.13 -24.66
N SER A 196 -24.21 6.91 -23.70
CA SER A 196 -24.20 7.66 -22.46
C SER A 196 -23.78 9.13 -22.63
N VAL A 197 -24.21 9.94 -21.69
CA VAL A 197 -23.79 11.33 -21.50
C VAL A 197 -23.39 11.50 -20.04
N SER A 198 -22.26 12.16 -19.79
CA SER A 198 -21.74 12.44 -18.45
C SER A 198 -22.59 13.44 -17.67
N GLY A 199 -22.33 13.52 -16.37
CA GLY A 199 -23.02 14.39 -15.42
C GLY A 199 -24.15 13.70 -14.65
N GLY A 200 -24.36 12.40 -14.84
CA GLY A 200 -25.37 11.63 -14.11
C GLY A 200 -24.88 11.09 -12.77
N SER A 201 -23.68 10.52 -12.76
CA SER A 201 -23.00 9.95 -11.60
C SER A 201 -21.51 9.95 -11.90
N ALA A 202 -20.71 10.52 -10.99
CA ALA A 202 -19.30 10.75 -11.22
C ALA A 202 -18.52 9.43 -11.36
N TRP A 203 -18.83 8.42 -10.56
CA TRP A 203 -18.10 7.15 -10.66
C TRP A 203 -18.33 6.45 -12.00
N TYR A 204 -19.53 6.52 -12.58
CA TYR A 204 -19.81 6.03 -13.93
C TYR A 204 -19.12 6.83 -15.04
N ASP A 205 -18.80 8.09 -14.79
CA ASP A 205 -18.09 8.96 -15.73
C ASP A 205 -16.56 8.77 -15.65
N ILE A 206 -16.04 8.22 -14.55
CA ILE A 206 -14.60 8.14 -14.26
C ILE A 206 -14.09 6.70 -14.31
N TYR A 207 -14.76 5.76 -13.65
CA TYR A 207 -14.27 4.39 -13.50
C TYR A 207 -14.06 3.65 -14.83
N PRO A 208 -14.92 3.79 -15.87
CA PRO A 208 -14.63 3.23 -17.19
C PRO A 208 -13.31 3.76 -17.80
N ASN A 209 -12.93 5.01 -17.53
CA ASN A 209 -11.65 5.57 -17.98
C ASN A 209 -10.49 4.94 -17.21
N VAL A 210 -10.63 4.71 -15.91
CA VAL A 210 -9.64 3.99 -15.08
C VAL A 210 -9.37 2.59 -15.64
N LEU A 211 -10.43 1.85 -16.00
CA LEU A 211 -10.29 0.53 -16.64
C LEU A 211 -9.62 0.62 -18.01
N PHE A 212 -10.02 1.57 -18.84
CA PHE A 212 -9.44 1.78 -20.17
C PHE A 212 -7.95 2.16 -20.11
N TYR A 213 -7.55 2.97 -19.13
CA TYR A 213 -6.16 3.33 -18.88
C TYR A 213 -5.33 2.10 -18.53
N GLN A 214 -5.82 1.27 -17.61
CA GLN A 214 -5.11 0.06 -17.22
C GLN A 214 -5.03 -0.97 -18.36
N ILE A 215 -6.02 -1.04 -19.26
CA ILE A 215 -5.89 -1.82 -20.49
C ILE A 215 -4.76 -1.25 -21.34
N ALA A 216 -4.74 0.07 -21.58
CA ALA A 216 -3.72 0.68 -22.43
C ALA A 216 -2.29 0.51 -21.90
N ASP A 217 -2.10 0.52 -20.58
CA ASP A 217 -0.82 0.20 -19.92
C ASP A 217 -0.29 -1.20 -20.30
N ARG A 218 -1.20 -2.17 -20.52
CA ARG A 218 -0.84 -3.55 -20.88
C ARG A 218 -0.70 -3.81 -22.38
N TYR A 219 -1.15 -2.87 -23.21
CA TYR A 219 -1.08 -2.98 -24.67
C TYR A 219 -0.38 -1.76 -25.29
N PRO A 220 0.87 -1.45 -24.90
CA PRO A 220 1.59 -0.27 -25.40
C PRO A 220 1.84 -0.31 -26.92
N ASP A 221 1.84 -1.50 -27.53
CA ASP A 221 2.02 -1.68 -28.97
C ASP A 221 0.75 -1.34 -29.80
N GLU A 222 -0.42 -1.20 -29.16
CA GLU A 222 -1.66 -0.81 -29.84
C GLU A 222 -1.70 0.70 -30.11
N THR A 223 -1.01 1.14 -31.17
CA THR A 223 -0.71 2.56 -31.44
C THR A 223 -1.91 3.52 -31.53
N TYR A 224 -3.13 3.00 -31.70
CA TYR A 224 -4.35 3.83 -31.71
C TYR A 224 -4.76 4.30 -30.31
N LEU A 225 -4.25 3.67 -29.24
CA LEU A 225 -4.60 4.02 -27.86
C LEU A 225 -3.99 5.36 -27.46
N GLY A 226 -2.72 5.62 -27.80
CA GLY A 226 -2.03 6.87 -27.46
C GLY A 226 -2.83 8.14 -27.78
N PRO A 227 -3.22 8.38 -29.06
CA PRO A 227 -4.00 9.56 -29.42
C PRO A 227 -5.38 9.66 -28.74
N ILE A 228 -6.01 8.52 -28.39
CA ILE A 228 -7.27 8.51 -27.65
C ILE A 228 -7.02 8.99 -26.21
N MET A 229 -6.00 8.43 -25.58
CA MET A 229 -5.68 8.76 -24.20
C MET A 229 -5.18 10.20 -24.06
N ASP A 230 -4.46 10.76 -25.04
CA ASP A 230 -4.07 12.18 -25.04
C ASP A 230 -5.31 13.11 -25.00
N GLN A 231 -6.41 12.71 -25.66
CA GLN A 231 -7.67 13.45 -25.57
C GLN A 231 -8.33 13.30 -24.19
N ILE A 232 -8.26 12.11 -23.60
CA ILE A 232 -8.80 11.85 -22.26
C ILE A 232 -8.01 12.64 -21.21
N ASP A 233 -6.68 12.63 -21.29
CA ASP A 233 -5.77 13.41 -20.44
C ASP A 233 -6.18 14.89 -20.42
N GLN A 234 -6.36 15.48 -21.60
CA GLN A 234 -6.78 16.88 -21.72
C GLN A 234 -8.18 17.12 -21.13
N ARG A 235 -9.13 16.20 -21.33
CA ARG A 235 -10.49 16.34 -20.81
C ARG A 235 -10.53 16.31 -19.29
N PHE A 236 -9.76 15.42 -18.67
CA PHE A 236 -9.68 15.35 -17.22
C PHE A 236 -8.85 16.49 -16.63
N TYR A 237 -7.79 16.95 -17.31
CA TYR A 237 -7.06 18.15 -16.91
C TYR A 237 -7.97 19.39 -16.91
N ASP A 238 -8.73 19.60 -18.00
CA ASP A 238 -9.72 20.68 -18.09
C ASP A 238 -10.78 20.59 -16.98
N ALA A 239 -11.26 19.38 -16.67
CA ALA A 239 -12.27 19.15 -15.63
C ALA A 239 -11.72 19.48 -14.23
N VAL A 240 -10.53 19.01 -13.89
CA VAL A 240 -9.85 19.34 -12.63
C VAL A 240 -9.60 20.85 -12.55
N GLY A 241 -9.14 21.48 -13.63
CA GLY A 241 -8.95 22.92 -13.69
C GLY A 241 -10.24 23.71 -13.41
N VAL A 242 -11.39 23.28 -13.95
CA VAL A 242 -12.69 23.91 -13.67
C VAL A 242 -13.14 23.68 -12.22
N LEU A 243 -13.12 22.43 -11.75
CA LEU A 243 -13.59 22.06 -10.41
C LEU A 243 -12.74 22.66 -9.29
N THR A 244 -11.49 23.01 -9.60
CA THR A 244 -10.56 23.58 -8.63
C THR A 244 -10.22 25.05 -8.83
N ALA A 245 -10.79 25.68 -9.88
CA ALA A 245 -10.35 26.98 -10.35
C ALA A 245 -8.81 27.06 -10.52
N ASN A 246 -8.23 26.02 -11.14
CA ASN A 246 -6.78 25.80 -11.28
C ASN A 246 -6.04 25.89 -9.92
N GLY A 247 -6.56 25.16 -8.93
CA GLY A 247 -6.03 25.11 -7.57
C GLY A 247 -6.40 26.28 -6.66
N ALA A 248 -6.99 27.36 -7.17
CA ALA A 248 -7.32 28.53 -6.35
C ALA A 248 -8.54 28.31 -5.43
N ALA A 249 -9.45 27.40 -5.80
CA ALA A 249 -10.66 27.08 -5.06
C ALA A 249 -11.08 25.62 -5.32
N PRO A 250 -10.30 24.64 -4.84
CA PRO A 250 -10.60 23.21 -4.99
C PRO A 250 -11.99 22.87 -4.42
N ASN A 251 -12.88 22.30 -5.25
CA ASN A 251 -14.18 21.82 -4.81
C ASN A 251 -14.72 20.66 -5.67
N PHE A 252 -14.72 19.47 -5.11
CA PHE A 252 -15.30 18.27 -5.74
C PHE A 252 -16.67 17.89 -5.17
N ASN A 253 -17.27 18.68 -4.28
CA ASN A 253 -18.54 18.33 -3.62
C ASN A 253 -19.78 18.51 -4.51
N HIS A 254 -19.81 17.76 -5.59
CA HIS A 254 -20.85 17.77 -6.62
C HIS A 254 -21.39 16.35 -6.81
N THR A 255 -22.49 16.20 -7.55
CA THR A 255 -22.97 14.87 -7.94
C THR A 255 -22.07 14.28 -9.04
N ALA A 256 -21.68 15.11 -10.01
CA ALA A 256 -20.83 14.72 -11.13
C ALA A 256 -20.22 15.95 -11.83
N TYR A 257 -19.41 15.71 -12.87
CA TYR A 257 -18.97 16.73 -13.82
C TYR A 257 -19.47 16.38 -15.21
N ASN A 258 -20.16 17.31 -15.88
CA ASN A 258 -20.64 17.09 -17.23
C ASN A 258 -19.57 17.54 -18.24
N PHE A 259 -18.89 16.58 -18.88
CA PHE A 259 -17.83 16.82 -19.86
C PHE A 259 -18.32 17.47 -21.16
N ARG A 260 -19.62 17.44 -21.45
CA ARG A 260 -20.21 18.11 -22.62
C ARG A 260 -20.42 19.60 -22.35
N THR A 261 -21.04 19.94 -21.22
CA THR A 261 -21.28 21.35 -20.84
C THR A 261 -20.07 21.99 -20.15
N ARG A 262 -19.11 21.16 -19.70
CA ARG A 262 -17.91 21.51 -18.92
C ARG A 262 -18.25 22.20 -17.61
N GLN A 263 -19.24 21.69 -16.90
CA GLN A 263 -19.75 22.26 -15.65
C GLN A 263 -19.96 21.17 -14.58
N PRO A 264 -19.76 21.49 -13.30
CA PRO A 264 -20.22 20.62 -12.22
C PRO A 264 -21.74 20.45 -12.27
N VAL A 265 -22.22 19.30 -11.82
CA VAL A 265 -23.64 18.95 -11.77
C VAL A 265 -24.06 18.63 -10.34
N ASP A 266 -25.19 19.21 -9.96
CA ASP A 266 -25.85 18.99 -8.69
C ASP A 266 -27.26 18.48 -8.95
N ASN A 267 -27.54 17.21 -8.61
CA ASN A 267 -28.87 16.63 -8.84
C ASN A 267 -29.87 16.91 -7.70
N GLY A 268 -29.40 17.48 -6.58
CA GLY A 268 -30.22 17.78 -5.40
C GLY A 268 -30.56 16.58 -4.51
N VAL A 269 -30.03 15.39 -4.81
CA VAL A 269 -30.32 14.13 -4.10
C VAL A 269 -29.09 13.60 -3.36
N TRP A 270 -27.93 13.51 -4.04
CA TRP A 270 -26.67 13.05 -3.43
C TRP A 270 -25.44 13.74 -4.01
N ARG A 271 -24.29 13.49 -3.38
CA ARG A 271 -22.96 13.97 -3.80
C ARG A 271 -22.02 12.78 -3.99
N GLU A 272 -21.08 12.91 -4.92
CA GLU A 272 -20.00 11.94 -5.19
C GLU A 272 -18.64 12.65 -5.11
N PRO A 273 -18.25 13.15 -3.93
CA PRO A 273 -17.03 13.92 -3.79
C PRO A 273 -15.76 13.09 -4.00
N ASP A 274 -15.81 11.76 -4.03
CA ASP A 274 -14.68 10.90 -4.41
C ASP A 274 -14.29 11.02 -5.89
N MET A 275 -15.05 11.77 -6.70
CA MET A 275 -14.71 12.05 -8.10
C MET A 275 -13.31 12.66 -8.26
N GLY A 276 -12.91 13.58 -7.38
CA GLY A 276 -11.59 14.20 -7.43
C GLY A 276 -10.46 13.23 -7.10
N LEU A 277 -10.72 12.19 -6.30
CA LEU A 277 -9.76 11.11 -6.02
C LEU A 277 -9.53 10.24 -7.26
N GLY A 278 -10.60 9.91 -7.98
CA GLY A 278 -10.49 9.22 -9.27
C GLY A 278 -9.80 10.08 -10.34
N MET A 279 -10.11 11.38 -10.40
CA MET A 279 -9.45 12.31 -11.32
C MET A 279 -7.97 12.50 -10.97
N ALA A 280 -7.60 12.53 -9.69
CA ALA A 280 -6.20 12.59 -9.26
C ALA A 280 -5.40 11.40 -9.79
N TRP A 281 -5.95 10.18 -9.70
CA TRP A 281 -5.34 8.99 -10.30
C TRP A 281 -5.16 9.12 -11.82
N MET A 282 -6.19 9.60 -12.53
CA MET A 282 -6.12 9.81 -13.98
C MET A 282 -5.02 10.81 -14.36
N GLN A 283 -4.87 11.90 -13.60
CA GLN A 283 -3.80 12.89 -13.83
C GLN A 283 -2.42 12.32 -13.49
N HIS A 284 -2.29 11.50 -12.46
CA HIS A 284 -1.01 10.85 -12.12
C HIS A 284 -0.58 9.83 -13.18
N ALA A 285 -1.52 9.05 -13.72
CA ALA A 285 -1.26 8.18 -14.87
C ALA A 285 -0.85 8.98 -16.11
N ALA A 286 -1.49 10.13 -16.36
CA ALA A 286 -1.12 11.03 -17.46
C ALA A 286 0.30 11.61 -17.29
N TYR A 287 0.72 11.92 -16.05
CA TYR A 287 2.09 12.31 -15.73
C TYR A 287 3.08 11.23 -16.20
N TRP A 288 2.90 9.98 -15.75
CA TRP A 288 3.83 8.89 -16.05
C TRP A 288 3.91 8.57 -17.55
N ARG A 289 2.78 8.62 -18.26
CA ARG A 289 2.76 8.45 -19.72
C ARG A 289 3.54 9.52 -20.49
N ASN A 290 3.58 10.73 -19.96
CA ASN A 290 4.22 11.89 -20.60
C ASN A 290 5.62 12.19 -20.05
N GLN A 291 6.06 11.53 -18.98
CA GLN A 291 7.29 11.89 -18.25
C GLN A 291 8.51 11.96 -19.17
N ASP A 292 8.69 10.97 -20.04
CA ASP A 292 9.83 10.92 -20.96
C ASP A 292 9.58 11.65 -22.27
N SER A 293 8.36 11.55 -22.81
CA SER A 293 8.01 12.06 -24.14
C SER A 293 7.70 13.56 -24.15
N ASN A 294 7.15 14.09 -23.06
CA ASN A 294 6.79 15.50 -22.90
C ASN A 294 6.81 15.92 -21.41
N PRO A 295 8.01 16.13 -20.82
CA PRO A 295 8.15 16.45 -19.39
C PRO A 295 7.37 17.71 -18.95
N GLY A 296 7.22 18.69 -19.85
CA GLY A 296 6.47 19.92 -19.57
C GLY A 296 4.96 19.69 -19.46
N LEU A 297 4.41 18.74 -20.23
CA LEU A 297 3.02 18.31 -20.09
C LEU A 297 2.84 17.40 -18.86
N ALA A 298 3.81 16.51 -18.62
CA ALA A 298 3.82 15.69 -17.40
C ALA A 298 3.74 16.57 -16.14
N ALA A 299 4.57 17.61 -16.04
CA ALA A 299 4.55 18.56 -14.92
C ALA A 299 3.20 19.28 -14.73
N GLN A 300 2.49 19.58 -15.82
CA GLN A 300 1.13 20.14 -15.75
C GLN A 300 0.15 19.15 -15.13
N HIS A 301 0.19 17.89 -15.56
CA HIS A 301 -0.66 16.85 -14.97
C HIS A 301 -0.32 16.61 -13.50
N LEU A 302 0.96 16.60 -13.12
CA LEU A 302 1.37 16.49 -11.72
C LEU A 302 0.82 17.65 -10.87
N THR A 303 0.86 18.88 -11.39
CA THR A 303 0.26 20.05 -10.74
C THR A 303 -1.26 19.88 -10.57
N ALA A 304 -1.94 19.28 -11.56
CA ALA A 304 -3.37 18.99 -11.45
C ALA A 304 -3.69 17.91 -10.41
N VAL A 305 -2.79 16.95 -10.17
CA VAL A 305 -2.90 16.01 -9.02
C VAL A 305 -2.88 16.80 -7.71
N ASP A 306 -1.94 17.74 -7.56
CA ASP A 306 -1.85 18.59 -6.36
C ASP A 306 -3.13 19.42 -6.16
N TRP A 307 -3.68 20.00 -7.23
CA TRP A 307 -4.97 20.71 -7.18
C TRP A 307 -6.11 19.79 -6.73
N ALA A 308 -6.17 18.57 -7.26
CA ALA A 308 -7.21 17.61 -6.90
C ALA A 308 -7.11 17.21 -5.42
N LEU A 309 -5.92 16.83 -4.96
CA LEU A 309 -5.69 16.36 -3.59
C LEU A 309 -5.81 17.46 -2.54
N SER A 310 -5.55 18.73 -2.90
CA SER A 310 -5.69 19.88 -1.98
C SER A 310 -7.11 20.06 -1.41
N TYR A 311 -8.15 19.65 -2.15
CA TYR A 311 -9.53 19.60 -1.64
C TYR A 311 -9.63 18.68 -0.41
N TYR A 312 -8.97 17.54 -0.46
CA TYR A 312 -9.07 16.48 0.53
C TYR A 312 -8.16 16.68 1.74
N VAL A 313 -7.06 17.44 1.58
CA VAL A 313 -6.25 17.92 2.72
C VAL A 313 -7.15 18.63 3.74
N GLN A 314 -8.06 19.48 3.28
CA GLN A 314 -8.97 20.27 4.13
C GLN A 314 -10.30 19.57 4.45
N THR A 315 -10.58 18.44 3.80
CA THR A 315 -11.84 17.70 3.98
C THR A 315 -11.70 16.72 5.15
N SER A 316 -12.63 16.79 6.11
CA SER A 316 -12.71 15.84 7.23
C SER A 316 -13.74 14.73 6.99
N ALA A 317 -14.78 14.98 6.20
CA ALA A 317 -15.82 14.01 5.89
C ALA A 317 -15.33 12.98 4.87
N ASN A 318 -15.55 11.69 5.15
CA ASN A 318 -15.20 10.60 4.24
C ASN A 318 -15.97 10.75 2.90
N PRO A 319 -15.26 11.02 1.78
CA PRO A 319 -15.90 11.32 0.49
C PRO A 319 -16.37 10.08 -0.27
N ASP A 320 -16.10 8.89 0.24
CA ASP A 320 -16.18 7.64 -0.51
C ASP A 320 -17.61 7.27 -0.94
N TYR A 321 -17.88 7.20 -2.24
CA TYR A 321 -19.23 6.96 -2.74
C TYR A 321 -19.42 5.56 -3.32
N GLU A 322 -18.46 5.09 -4.14
CA GLU A 322 -18.57 3.76 -4.81
C GLU A 322 -17.22 3.04 -4.97
N ILE A 323 -16.27 3.60 -5.72
CA ILE A 323 -15.01 2.87 -5.98
C ILE A 323 -13.77 3.75 -6.23
N LEU A 324 -13.89 5.07 -6.13
CA LEU A 324 -12.81 5.98 -6.53
C LEU A 324 -11.83 6.30 -5.38
N SER A 325 -12.26 6.22 -4.12
CA SER A 325 -11.39 6.52 -2.96
C SER A 325 -10.15 5.63 -2.85
N PRO A 326 -10.23 4.31 -3.11
CA PRO A 326 -9.04 3.45 -3.13
C PRO A 326 -7.95 3.96 -4.08
N PHE A 327 -8.33 4.45 -5.27
CA PHE A 327 -7.40 5.04 -6.23
C PHE A 327 -6.81 6.37 -5.75
N GLY A 328 -7.58 7.15 -4.98
CA GLY A 328 -7.10 8.36 -4.31
C GLY A 328 -6.04 8.08 -3.25
N ALA A 329 -6.28 7.11 -2.37
CA ALA A 329 -5.32 6.69 -1.35
C ALA A 329 -4.01 6.21 -1.98
N TYR A 330 -4.11 5.39 -3.01
CA TYR A 330 -2.97 4.93 -3.81
C TYR A 330 -2.21 6.08 -4.48
N THR A 331 -2.93 7.03 -5.08
CA THR A 331 -2.32 8.21 -5.72
C THR A 331 -1.60 9.08 -4.69
N ALA A 332 -2.20 9.31 -3.52
CA ALA A 332 -1.58 10.07 -2.44
C ALA A 332 -0.27 9.40 -1.97
N ALA A 333 -0.27 8.08 -1.78
CA ALA A 333 0.92 7.32 -1.39
C ALA A 333 2.04 7.46 -2.44
N ARG A 334 1.69 7.37 -3.73
CA ARG A 334 2.64 7.59 -4.84
C ARG A 334 3.14 9.02 -4.92
N MET A 335 2.29 10.02 -4.67
CA MET A 335 2.71 11.42 -4.59
C MET A 335 3.72 11.64 -3.47
N ASN A 336 3.56 11.00 -2.32
CA ASN A 336 4.55 11.07 -1.26
C ASN A 336 5.85 10.37 -1.65
N ALA A 337 5.75 9.11 -2.09
CA ALA A 337 6.90 8.24 -2.35
C ALA A 337 7.75 8.66 -3.58
N GLU A 338 7.10 9.02 -4.68
CA GLU A 338 7.78 9.29 -5.95
C GLU A 338 8.12 10.77 -6.12
N HIS A 339 7.28 11.63 -5.53
CA HIS A 339 7.32 13.07 -5.78
C HIS A 339 7.66 13.87 -4.51
N GLY A 340 7.82 13.25 -3.34
CA GLY A 340 8.22 13.96 -2.12
C GLY A 340 7.13 14.90 -1.57
N ARG A 341 5.84 14.56 -1.78
CA ARG A 341 4.70 15.25 -1.16
C ARG A 341 4.46 14.70 0.25
N ASN A 342 3.55 15.35 0.98
CA ASN A 342 3.17 14.95 2.33
C ASN A 342 1.63 14.87 2.53
N TYR A 343 0.96 14.00 1.79
CA TYR A 343 -0.43 13.72 2.04
C TYR A 343 -0.59 12.77 3.23
N ASP A 344 -1.60 13.01 4.08
CA ASP A 344 -1.99 12.13 5.19
C ASP A 344 -2.57 10.80 4.68
N ILE A 345 -1.69 9.84 4.39
CA ILE A 345 -2.06 8.54 3.81
C ILE A 345 -3.00 7.77 4.75
N GLN A 346 -2.81 7.87 6.06
CA GLN A 346 -3.68 7.22 7.05
C GLN A 346 -5.13 7.67 6.90
N LYS A 347 -5.37 8.97 6.72
CA LYS A 347 -6.72 9.48 6.46
C LYS A 347 -7.32 8.89 5.20
N PHE A 348 -6.59 8.88 4.08
CA PHE A 348 -7.11 8.34 2.82
C PHE A 348 -7.37 6.84 2.89
N VAL A 349 -6.47 6.07 3.50
CA VAL A 349 -6.61 4.62 3.70
C VAL A 349 -7.79 4.32 4.63
N ASN A 350 -7.95 5.06 5.73
CA ASN A 350 -9.10 4.91 6.61
C ASN A 350 -10.41 5.18 5.86
N TRP A 351 -10.47 6.20 4.99
CA TRP A 351 -11.68 6.47 4.20
C TRP A 351 -12.11 5.32 3.29
N VAL A 352 -11.18 4.48 2.84
CA VAL A 352 -11.48 3.30 2.02
C VAL A 352 -12.25 2.24 2.80
N PHE A 353 -11.86 1.99 4.05
CA PHE A 353 -12.39 0.86 4.84
C PHE A 353 -13.46 1.28 5.85
N ASP A 354 -13.41 2.52 6.32
CA ASP A 354 -14.37 3.07 7.27
C ASP A 354 -15.72 3.40 6.61
N ARG A 355 -16.72 3.62 7.46
CA ARG A 355 -18.05 4.05 7.00
C ARG A 355 -17.96 5.41 6.32
N SER A 356 -18.50 5.48 5.11
CA SER A 356 -18.52 6.71 4.33
C SER A 356 -19.46 7.77 4.92
N ASN A 357 -19.12 9.06 4.74
CA ASN A 357 -20.05 10.16 4.98
C ASN A 357 -20.87 10.51 3.73
N ALA A 358 -20.28 10.39 2.53
CA ALA A 358 -20.96 10.64 1.26
C ALA A 358 -22.07 9.61 0.97
N ARG A 359 -21.84 8.35 1.36
CA ARG A 359 -22.81 7.26 1.27
C ARG A 359 -22.82 6.46 2.57
N PRO A 360 -23.63 6.86 3.58
CA PRO A 360 -23.57 6.33 4.95
C PRO A 360 -23.71 4.83 5.14
N THR A 361 -24.21 4.10 4.14
CA THR A 361 -24.28 2.63 4.19
C THR A 361 -22.98 1.96 3.78
N LYS A 362 -22.14 2.61 2.96
CA LYS A 362 -20.91 2.02 2.42
C LYS A 362 -19.86 1.83 3.52
N ILE A 363 -19.28 0.63 3.58
CA ILE A 363 -18.23 0.25 4.55
C ILE A 363 -17.53 -1.05 4.09
N MET A 364 -16.32 -1.32 4.58
CA MET A 364 -15.82 -2.68 4.67
C MET A 364 -16.62 -3.44 5.74
N ILE A 365 -17.16 -4.62 5.40
CA ILE A 365 -17.86 -5.46 6.37
C ILE A 365 -16.85 -5.91 7.43
N SER A 366 -17.15 -5.58 8.70
CA SER A 366 -16.30 -5.92 9.85
C SER A 366 -16.25 -7.44 10.08
N GLY A 367 -15.40 -7.92 10.99
CA GLY A 367 -15.19 -9.35 11.27
C GLY A 367 -16.39 -10.12 11.86
N GLU A 368 -17.61 -9.74 11.51
CA GLU A 368 -18.84 -10.46 11.80
C GLU A 368 -18.98 -11.71 10.91
N GLN A 369 -19.87 -12.60 11.32
CA GLN A 369 -20.26 -13.78 10.55
C GLN A 369 -21.70 -13.60 10.08
N TRP A 370 -21.98 -14.03 8.85
CA TRP A 370 -23.35 -14.13 8.34
C TRP A 370 -23.66 -15.60 8.10
N GLY A 371 -24.74 -16.12 8.68
CA GLY A 371 -25.14 -17.52 8.50
C GLY A 371 -24.09 -18.54 8.99
N GLY A 372 -23.20 -18.13 9.90
CA GLY A 372 -22.07 -18.93 10.38
C GLY A 372 -20.81 -18.88 9.50
N GLU A 373 -20.84 -18.14 8.39
CA GLU A 373 -19.69 -17.94 7.50
C GLU A 373 -18.96 -16.64 7.81
N GLU A 374 -17.63 -16.67 7.71
CA GLU A 374 -16.77 -15.50 7.89
C GLU A 374 -16.80 -14.62 6.63
N VAL A 375 -17.44 -13.45 6.74
CA VAL A 375 -17.62 -12.46 5.64
C VAL A 375 -16.75 -11.22 5.80
N GLY A 376 -15.98 -11.14 6.89
CA GLY A 376 -15.14 -9.99 7.20
C GLY A 376 -14.14 -9.65 6.09
N GLY A 377 -14.02 -8.37 5.80
CA GLY A 377 -13.11 -7.85 4.77
C GLY A 377 -13.78 -7.63 3.40
N LEU A 378 -14.96 -8.20 3.17
CA LEU A 378 -15.74 -7.91 1.96
C LEU A 378 -16.16 -6.42 1.93
N MET A 379 -16.18 -5.84 0.74
CA MET A 379 -16.59 -4.44 0.55
C MET A 379 -18.06 -4.38 0.18
N GLY A 380 -18.82 -3.44 0.77
CA GLY A 380 -20.23 -3.31 0.44
C GLY A 380 -20.96 -2.27 1.28
N PHE A 381 -22.17 -2.61 1.68
CA PHE A 381 -23.11 -1.69 2.31
C PHE A 381 -23.76 -2.34 3.52
N THR A 382 -23.79 -1.64 4.66
CA THR A 382 -24.49 -2.08 5.87
C THR A 382 -25.27 -0.93 6.48
N ILE A 383 -26.43 -1.22 7.06
CA ILE A 383 -27.20 -0.25 7.85
C ILE A 383 -27.04 -0.60 9.34
N PRO A 384 -26.44 0.26 10.19
CA PRO A 384 -26.41 0.03 11.62
C PRO A 384 -27.80 0.19 12.23
N ASN A 385 -28.15 -0.66 13.21
CA ASN A 385 -29.20 -0.40 14.21
C ASN A 385 -30.62 -0.11 13.68
N ILE A 386 -31.15 -1.03 12.92
CA ILE A 386 -32.57 -1.41 13.01
C ILE A 386 -32.53 -2.89 13.45
N GLY A 387 -33.53 -3.40 14.17
CA GLY A 387 -33.48 -4.73 14.81
C GLY A 387 -33.10 -5.93 13.92
N ASP A 388 -32.99 -5.72 12.60
CA ASP A 388 -32.41 -6.63 11.62
C ASP A 388 -31.22 -5.93 10.92
N VAL A 389 -30.00 -6.43 11.11
CA VAL A 389 -28.84 -5.99 10.32
C VAL A 389 -29.13 -6.31 8.84
N ARG A 390 -29.06 -5.28 7.99
CA ARG A 390 -29.14 -5.42 6.53
C ARG A 390 -27.78 -5.10 5.93
N GLY A 391 -26.95 -6.13 5.80
CA GLY A 391 -25.69 -6.10 5.07
C GLY A 391 -25.88 -6.53 3.62
N TYR A 392 -25.14 -5.92 2.71
CA TYR A 392 -25.01 -6.30 1.32
C TYR A 392 -23.55 -6.17 0.88
N ALA A 393 -22.82 -7.28 0.84
CA ALA A 393 -21.47 -7.34 0.30
C ALA A 393 -21.53 -7.34 -1.23
N PHE A 394 -20.61 -6.65 -1.89
CA PHE A 394 -20.65 -6.47 -3.34
C PHE A 394 -19.39 -7.03 -4.00
N SER A 395 -19.56 -7.91 -4.98
CA SER A 395 -18.47 -8.61 -5.65
C SER A 395 -17.51 -7.63 -6.34
N MET A 396 -18.04 -6.71 -7.15
CA MET A 396 -17.22 -5.71 -7.85
C MET A 396 -16.38 -4.88 -6.88
N ASN A 397 -16.99 -4.27 -5.87
CA ASN A 397 -16.27 -3.39 -4.93
C ASN A 397 -15.20 -4.17 -4.18
N THR A 398 -15.46 -5.44 -3.86
CA THR A 398 -14.51 -6.32 -3.17
C THR A 398 -13.26 -6.54 -4.02
N PHE A 399 -13.44 -7.00 -5.27
CA PHE A 399 -12.31 -7.26 -6.16
C PHE A 399 -11.60 -5.96 -6.58
N ALA A 400 -12.36 -4.92 -6.94
CA ALA A 400 -11.83 -3.66 -7.43
C ALA A 400 -11.08 -2.85 -6.36
N THR A 401 -11.42 -2.99 -5.08
CA THR A 401 -10.68 -2.30 -4.01
C THR A 401 -9.24 -2.83 -3.88
N ALA A 402 -9.01 -4.13 -4.12
CA ALA A 402 -7.65 -4.69 -4.05
C ALA A 402 -6.73 -4.13 -5.14
N MET A 403 -7.29 -3.70 -6.27
CA MET A 403 -6.56 -3.22 -7.44
C MET A 403 -5.61 -2.06 -7.11
N PRO A 404 -6.03 -0.97 -6.42
CA PRO A 404 -5.10 0.06 -5.94
C PRO A 404 -4.57 -0.19 -4.51
N MET A 405 -5.28 -0.91 -3.65
CA MET A 405 -4.87 -1.03 -2.23
C MET A 405 -3.73 -2.01 -1.99
N VAL A 406 -3.60 -3.07 -2.80
CA VAL A 406 -2.47 -3.99 -2.72
C VAL A 406 -1.17 -3.31 -3.17
N PRO A 407 -1.07 -2.70 -4.36
CA PRO A 407 0.17 -2.02 -4.78
C PRO A 407 0.49 -0.77 -3.95
N LEU A 408 -0.48 -0.18 -3.22
CA LEU A 408 -0.24 0.96 -2.33
C LEU A 408 0.92 0.70 -1.35
N VAL A 409 1.00 -0.53 -0.81
CA VAL A 409 2.03 -0.87 0.20
C VAL A 409 3.45 -0.91 -0.36
N ARG A 410 3.63 -0.88 -1.68
CA ARG A 410 4.96 -0.66 -2.29
C ARG A 410 5.46 0.76 -2.03
N TYR A 411 4.53 1.72 -1.97
CA TYR A 411 4.84 3.15 -1.80
C TYR A 411 4.70 3.59 -0.34
N GLU A 412 4.02 2.81 0.48
CA GLU A 412 3.86 3.02 1.92
C GLU A 412 3.84 1.66 2.65
N ASP A 413 5.04 1.12 2.87
CA ASP A 413 5.31 -0.23 3.38
C ASP A 413 4.82 -0.46 4.81
N ARG A 414 4.59 0.61 5.58
CA ARG A 414 4.01 0.55 6.93
C ARG A 414 2.58 -0.01 6.96
N TYR A 415 1.88 -0.11 5.83
CA TYR A 415 0.57 -0.78 5.74
C TYR A 415 0.64 -2.27 5.37
N SER A 416 1.83 -2.84 5.17
CA SER A 416 2.03 -4.21 4.70
C SER A 416 1.31 -5.27 5.56
N GLN A 417 1.40 -5.15 6.89
CA GLN A 417 0.72 -6.06 7.82
C GLN A 417 -0.81 -5.95 7.70
N ALA A 418 -1.36 -4.73 7.72
CA ALA A 418 -2.80 -4.50 7.68
C ALA A 418 -3.41 -4.97 6.35
N ILE A 419 -2.80 -4.61 5.21
CA ILE A 419 -3.27 -5.03 3.90
C ILE A 419 -3.08 -6.54 3.69
N GLY A 420 -1.98 -7.13 4.17
CA GLY A 420 -1.78 -8.58 4.15
C GLY A 420 -2.85 -9.33 4.95
N LYS A 421 -3.18 -8.84 6.15
CA LYS A 421 -4.27 -9.36 6.99
C LYS A 421 -5.63 -9.25 6.32
N TRP A 422 -5.93 -8.10 5.71
CA TRP A 422 -7.17 -7.91 4.96
C TRP A 422 -7.26 -8.89 3.79
N MET A 423 -6.20 -9.01 2.99
CA MET A 423 -6.16 -9.89 1.81
C MET A 423 -6.39 -11.37 2.16
N VAL A 424 -5.82 -11.88 3.25
CA VAL A 424 -6.07 -13.26 3.69
C VAL A 424 -7.54 -13.50 4.04
N ASN A 425 -8.20 -12.54 4.69
CA ASN A 425 -9.61 -12.65 5.06
C ASN A 425 -10.53 -12.51 3.83
N VAL A 426 -10.38 -11.44 3.07
CA VAL A 426 -11.23 -11.13 1.92
C VAL A 426 -11.09 -12.17 0.80
N ALA A 427 -9.91 -12.74 0.60
CA ALA A 427 -9.69 -13.79 -0.41
C ALA A 427 -10.40 -15.10 -0.06
N SER A 428 -10.57 -15.42 1.23
CA SER A 428 -11.40 -16.56 1.66
C SER A 428 -12.88 -16.20 1.57
N ALA A 429 -13.29 -15.02 2.07
CA ALA A 429 -14.68 -14.59 2.09
C ALA A 429 -15.28 -14.43 0.67
N ALA A 430 -14.52 -13.93 -0.29
CA ALA A 430 -15.01 -13.65 -1.65
C ALA A 430 -15.48 -14.90 -2.40
N ARG A 431 -15.10 -16.11 -1.98
CA ARG A 431 -15.65 -17.37 -2.54
C ARG A 431 -17.16 -17.44 -2.40
N LEU A 432 -17.71 -16.78 -1.38
CA LEU A 432 -19.13 -16.79 -1.06
C LEU A 432 -19.94 -16.06 -2.13
N PHE A 433 -19.33 -15.28 -3.03
CA PHE A 433 -20.05 -14.74 -4.18
C PHE A 433 -20.40 -15.79 -5.25
N TYR A 434 -19.91 -17.03 -5.15
CA TYR A 434 -20.08 -18.06 -6.19
C TYR A 434 -21.08 -19.13 -5.76
N GLY A 435 -21.86 -19.63 -6.72
CA GLY A 435 -22.98 -20.54 -6.43
C GLY A 435 -22.58 -21.90 -5.86
N ASP A 436 -21.36 -22.35 -6.12
CA ASP A 436 -20.78 -23.58 -5.55
C ASP A 436 -20.43 -23.46 -4.05
N ALA A 437 -20.45 -22.25 -3.49
CA ALA A 437 -20.36 -22.03 -2.05
C ALA A 437 -21.70 -22.19 -1.32
N HIS A 438 -22.81 -22.37 -2.05
CA HIS A 438 -24.17 -22.31 -1.52
C HIS A 438 -24.98 -23.56 -1.83
N SER A 439 -26.01 -23.79 -1.00
CA SER A 439 -27.07 -24.74 -1.33
C SER A 439 -28.07 -24.09 -2.30
N ASN A 440 -28.96 -24.88 -2.91
CA ASN A 440 -30.07 -24.35 -3.71
C ASN A 440 -31.04 -23.46 -2.90
N GLN A 441 -31.00 -23.49 -1.56
CA GLN A 441 -31.88 -22.71 -0.69
C GLN A 441 -31.23 -21.40 -0.19
N SER A 442 -29.92 -21.23 -0.38
CA SER A 442 -29.15 -20.08 0.13
C SER A 442 -28.55 -19.21 -1.00
N GLN A 443 -29.08 -19.36 -2.21
CA GLN A 443 -28.74 -18.53 -3.36
C GLN A 443 -29.98 -18.31 -4.23
N SER A 444 -30.05 -17.19 -4.93
CA SER A 444 -31.01 -17.01 -6.02
C SER A 444 -30.53 -17.71 -7.28
N SER A 445 -31.30 -17.73 -8.36
CA SER A 445 -30.81 -18.10 -9.71
C SER A 445 -30.16 -19.49 -9.87
N GLU A 446 -30.32 -20.39 -8.90
CA GLU A 446 -29.75 -21.75 -8.87
C GLU A 446 -30.24 -22.63 -10.03
N PHE A 447 -31.34 -22.22 -10.66
CA PHE A 447 -31.89 -22.86 -11.85
C PHE A 447 -31.00 -22.70 -13.10
N TRP A 448 -30.14 -21.68 -13.16
CA TRP A 448 -29.27 -21.46 -14.31
C TRP A 448 -28.01 -22.31 -14.21
N THR A 449 -27.75 -23.12 -15.25
CA THR A 449 -26.66 -24.10 -15.29
C THR A 449 -25.65 -23.83 -16.42
N GLY A 450 -25.69 -22.62 -16.99
CA GLY A 450 -24.82 -22.23 -18.11
C GLY A 450 -23.35 -22.01 -17.76
N ASP A 451 -23.01 -22.08 -16.47
CA ASP A 451 -21.66 -21.94 -15.94
C ASP A 451 -21.27 -23.18 -15.11
N PRO A 452 -20.78 -24.24 -15.75
CA PRO A 452 -20.48 -25.51 -15.07
C PRO A 452 -19.28 -25.42 -14.10
N ASN A 453 -18.45 -24.38 -14.20
CA ASN A 453 -17.27 -24.19 -13.36
C ASN A 453 -17.54 -23.22 -12.19
N SER A 454 -18.74 -22.65 -12.09
CA SER A 454 -19.06 -21.58 -11.13
C SER A 454 -18.01 -20.46 -11.19
N ALA A 455 -17.79 -19.93 -12.38
CA ALA A 455 -16.89 -18.82 -12.67
C ALA A 455 -17.60 -17.45 -12.73
N VAL A 456 -18.92 -17.42 -12.79
CA VAL A 456 -19.73 -16.20 -12.69
C VAL A 456 -20.24 -16.06 -11.26
N ALA A 457 -19.81 -15.00 -10.60
CA ALA A 457 -20.27 -14.60 -9.28
C ALA A 457 -21.68 -13.98 -9.34
N TYR A 458 -22.41 -14.13 -8.25
CA TYR A 458 -23.55 -13.26 -7.93
C TYR A 458 -23.08 -11.82 -7.76
N GLU A 459 -23.99 -10.87 -7.95
CA GLU A 459 -23.71 -9.46 -7.66
C GLU A 459 -23.18 -9.28 -6.23
N GLY A 460 -23.84 -9.91 -5.26
CA GLY A 460 -23.49 -9.73 -3.88
C GLY A 460 -24.03 -10.80 -2.95
N LEU A 461 -23.74 -10.59 -1.67
CA LEU A 461 -24.21 -11.41 -0.56
C LEU A 461 -25.05 -10.55 0.33
N ARG A 462 -26.29 -10.97 0.59
CA ARG A 462 -27.17 -10.32 1.55
C ARG A 462 -27.00 -10.99 2.92
N HIS A 463 -26.98 -10.17 3.97
CA HIS A 463 -27.10 -10.69 5.33
C HIS A 463 -28.46 -11.38 5.52
N HIS A 464 -29.56 -10.81 5.00
CA HIS A 464 -30.88 -11.43 4.97
C HIS A 464 -31.53 -11.24 3.59
N TRP A 465 -32.21 -12.26 3.09
CA TRP A 465 -33.02 -12.13 1.87
C TRP A 465 -34.26 -11.27 2.09
N LEU A 466 -34.67 -10.49 1.07
CA LEU A 466 -35.81 -9.58 1.15
C LEU A 466 -37.04 -10.18 0.42
N GLY A 467 -37.71 -11.16 1.03
CA GLY A 467 -39.07 -11.62 0.66
C GLY A 467 -39.21 -13.01 0.02
N GLY A 468 -40.44 -13.50 -0.19
CA GLY A 468 -40.70 -14.81 -0.82
C GLY A 468 -40.64 -16.01 0.13
N GLU A 469 -40.48 -17.24 -0.40
CA GLU A 469 -40.49 -18.50 0.37
C GLU A 469 -39.27 -18.65 1.32
N PHE A 470 -38.20 -17.86 1.08
CA PHE A 470 -36.94 -17.88 1.84
C PHE A 470 -36.73 -16.62 2.69
N ASP A 471 -37.82 -15.92 3.03
CA ASP A 471 -37.80 -14.76 3.94
C ASP A 471 -37.23 -15.19 5.32
N GLY A 472 -36.09 -14.60 5.71
CA GLY A 472 -35.42 -14.88 6.98
C GLY A 472 -34.15 -15.74 6.92
N GLU A 473 -33.74 -16.25 5.76
CA GLU A 473 -32.43 -16.92 5.61
C GLU A 473 -31.28 -15.92 5.76
N GLU A 474 -30.29 -16.27 6.58
CA GLU A 474 -29.08 -15.48 6.82
C GLU A 474 -27.96 -15.93 5.88
N LEU A 475 -27.20 -15.00 5.31
CA LEU A 475 -26.22 -15.25 4.23
C LEU A 475 -26.87 -15.82 2.96
N TYR A 476 -27.18 -14.93 2.02
CA TYR A 476 -27.86 -15.31 0.78
C TYR A 476 -27.17 -14.68 -0.44
N ALA A 477 -26.71 -15.50 -1.38
CA ALA A 477 -26.09 -15.03 -2.62
C ALA A 477 -27.15 -14.59 -3.63
N ALA A 478 -27.12 -13.32 -4.03
CA ALA A 478 -28.14 -12.75 -4.91
C ALA A 478 -27.71 -11.40 -5.51
N GLY A 479 -28.69 -10.66 -6.03
CA GLY A 479 -28.49 -9.39 -6.70
C GLY A 479 -29.73 -8.52 -6.69
N ASP A 480 -29.54 -7.29 -7.11
CA ASP A 480 -30.59 -6.31 -7.30
C ASP A 480 -31.59 -6.66 -8.43
N PRO A 481 -31.22 -7.33 -9.54
CA PRO A 481 -32.15 -7.66 -10.61
C PRO A 481 -33.40 -8.41 -10.17
N LEU A 482 -33.24 -9.55 -9.50
CA LEU A 482 -34.39 -10.34 -9.04
C LEU A 482 -35.03 -9.74 -7.78
N THR A 483 -34.23 -9.08 -6.93
CA THR A 483 -34.75 -8.39 -5.72
C THR A 483 -35.76 -7.30 -6.09
N TYR A 484 -35.45 -6.49 -7.12
CA TYR A 484 -36.29 -5.34 -7.53
C TYR A 484 -37.04 -5.57 -8.85
N ASN A 485 -36.88 -6.75 -9.46
CA ASN A 485 -37.57 -7.20 -10.67
C ASN A 485 -37.55 -6.17 -11.82
N TRP A 486 -36.36 -5.73 -12.23
CA TRP A 486 -36.21 -4.64 -13.20
C TRP A 486 -35.71 -5.05 -14.59
N GLY A 487 -35.48 -6.34 -14.86
CA GLY A 487 -35.21 -6.82 -16.22
C GLY A 487 -34.40 -8.11 -16.31
N PRO A 488 -33.13 -8.15 -15.85
CA PRO A 488 -32.32 -9.35 -15.94
C PRO A 488 -32.95 -10.54 -15.22
N GLU A 489 -32.82 -11.71 -15.82
CA GLU A 489 -33.49 -12.94 -15.36
C GLU A 489 -32.66 -13.74 -14.34
N THR A 490 -31.45 -13.29 -14.02
CA THR A 490 -30.60 -13.87 -12.97
C THR A 490 -29.88 -12.77 -12.20
N ASP A 491 -29.36 -13.11 -11.03
CA ASP A 491 -28.51 -12.24 -10.22
C ASP A 491 -27.00 -12.47 -10.44
N PHE A 492 -26.62 -13.33 -11.39
CA PHE A 492 -25.23 -13.55 -11.76
C PHE A 492 -24.67 -12.30 -12.47
N ALA A 493 -23.71 -11.65 -11.83
CA ALA A 493 -23.15 -10.37 -12.24
C ALA A 493 -21.86 -10.55 -13.03
N ILE A 494 -21.94 -10.29 -14.33
CA ILE A 494 -20.79 -10.33 -15.25
C ILE A 494 -19.77 -9.25 -14.85
N TYR A 495 -20.22 -8.05 -14.49
CA TYR A 495 -19.30 -6.94 -14.16
C TYR A 495 -18.50 -7.18 -12.87
N GLY A 496 -19.09 -7.86 -11.88
CA GLY A 496 -18.39 -8.29 -10.67
C GLY A 496 -17.42 -9.43 -10.95
N SER A 497 -17.88 -10.45 -11.69
CA SER A 497 -17.08 -11.61 -12.08
C SER A 497 -15.86 -11.24 -12.92
N ALA A 498 -16.00 -10.24 -13.79
CA ALA A 498 -14.94 -9.70 -14.62
C ALA A 498 -13.76 -9.13 -13.80
N MET A 499 -14.01 -8.68 -12.58
CA MET A 499 -12.97 -8.19 -11.68
C MET A 499 -12.23 -9.31 -10.93
N SER A 500 -12.67 -10.57 -11.01
CA SER A 500 -11.97 -11.70 -10.38
C SER A 500 -10.51 -11.84 -10.87
N GLY A 501 -10.20 -11.36 -12.07
CA GLY A 501 -8.82 -11.28 -12.59
C GLY A 501 -7.87 -10.40 -11.77
N VAL A 502 -8.40 -9.47 -10.97
CA VAL A 502 -7.61 -8.73 -9.97
C VAL A 502 -7.06 -9.69 -8.92
N PHE A 503 -7.91 -10.50 -8.29
CA PHE A 503 -7.46 -11.52 -7.34
C PHE A 503 -6.61 -12.59 -8.04
N GLY A 504 -7.00 -13.02 -9.24
CA GLY A 504 -6.27 -14.03 -10.01
C GLY A 504 -4.87 -13.62 -10.49
N SER A 505 -4.56 -12.33 -10.50
CA SER A 505 -3.22 -11.81 -10.81
C SER A 505 -2.41 -11.48 -9.57
N ILE A 506 -3.04 -11.03 -8.49
CA ILE A 506 -2.38 -10.69 -7.23
C ILE A 506 -2.05 -11.94 -6.41
N ILE A 507 -3.00 -12.87 -6.27
CA ILE A 507 -2.95 -13.90 -5.23
C ILE A 507 -2.32 -15.18 -5.74
N LYS A 508 -1.30 -15.65 -5.03
CA LYS A 508 -0.76 -17.00 -5.17
C LYS A 508 -0.67 -17.69 -3.80
N THR A 509 -0.99 -18.98 -3.74
CA THR A 509 -0.80 -19.78 -2.53
C THR A 509 0.68 -20.09 -2.30
N THR A 510 1.05 -20.26 -1.03
CA THR A 510 2.41 -20.69 -0.65
C THR A 510 2.39 -22.14 -0.16
N ASN A 511 3.57 -22.63 0.23
CA ASN A 511 3.72 -23.92 0.92
C ASN A 511 3.10 -23.93 2.34
N VAL A 512 2.68 -22.77 2.87
CA VAL A 512 2.06 -22.65 4.18
C VAL A 512 0.64 -22.10 4.03
N GLU A 513 -0.34 -22.85 4.53
CA GLU A 513 -1.74 -22.41 4.50
C GLU A 513 -1.91 -21.05 5.21
N LYS A 514 -2.82 -20.22 4.70
CA LYS A 514 -3.15 -18.87 5.22
C LYS A 514 -2.06 -17.80 5.01
N ILE A 515 -0.90 -18.17 4.46
CA ILE A 515 0.11 -17.20 4.00
C ILE A 515 0.03 -17.13 2.48
N LEU A 516 -0.37 -15.97 1.98
CA LEU A 516 -0.48 -15.69 0.54
C LEU A 516 0.79 -14.98 0.08
N GLN A 517 1.21 -15.28 -1.15
CA GLN A 517 2.12 -14.45 -1.92
C GLN A 517 1.27 -13.47 -2.72
N LEU A 518 1.35 -12.18 -2.40
CA LEU A 518 0.61 -11.11 -3.08
C LEU A 518 1.56 -10.35 -4.02
N ASP A 519 1.30 -10.38 -5.33
CA ASP A 519 2.07 -9.63 -6.33
C ASP A 519 1.70 -8.14 -6.27
N LEU A 520 2.67 -7.32 -5.85
CA LEU A 520 2.47 -5.87 -5.70
C LEU A 520 2.58 -5.11 -7.02
N LEU A 521 3.02 -5.75 -8.10
CA LEU A 521 3.12 -5.13 -9.43
C LEU A 521 1.96 -5.54 -10.35
N ALA A 522 1.19 -6.56 -9.98
CA ALA A 522 0.12 -7.12 -10.80
C ALA A 522 -0.91 -6.08 -11.26
N THR A 523 -1.18 -5.05 -10.47
CA THR A 523 -2.13 -3.95 -10.77
C THR A 523 -1.53 -2.55 -10.63
N ASP A 524 -0.22 -2.43 -10.40
CA ASP A 524 0.55 -1.17 -10.29
C ASP A 524 0.75 -0.54 -11.68
N SER A 525 -0.32 -0.01 -12.27
CA SER A 525 -0.34 0.48 -13.65
C SER A 525 0.23 1.91 -13.76
N PHE A 526 0.88 2.23 -14.88
CA PHE A 526 1.60 3.50 -15.09
C PHE A 526 2.60 3.81 -13.96
N ARG A 527 3.52 2.87 -13.75
CA ARG A 527 4.67 2.99 -12.85
C ARG A 527 5.97 3.14 -13.63
N GLY A 528 7.00 3.65 -12.96
CA GLY A 528 8.37 3.54 -13.45
C GLY A 528 8.90 2.10 -13.33
N ASP A 529 10.16 1.90 -13.70
CA ASP A 529 10.81 0.59 -13.58
C ASP A 529 10.72 0.04 -12.15
N ALA A 530 10.49 -1.27 -12.05
CA ALA A 530 10.37 -1.98 -10.78
C ALA A 530 10.85 -3.43 -10.92
N HIS A 531 11.47 -3.95 -9.86
CA HIS A 531 11.77 -5.37 -9.72
C HIS A 531 10.58 -6.13 -9.16
N PRO A 532 10.43 -7.45 -9.41
CA PRO A 532 9.34 -8.23 -8.84
C PRO A 532 9.28 -8.06 -7.33
N THR A 533 8.11 -7.71 -6.80
CA THR A 533 7.89 -7.43 -5.39
C THR A 533 6.66 -8.18 -4.90
N TYR A 534 6.80 -8.90 -3.80
CA TYR A 534 5.73 -9.71 -3.22
C TYR A 534 5.52 -9.39 -1.74
N LEU A 535 4.27 -9.30 -1.31
CA LEU A 535 3.91 -9.19 0.10
C LEU A 535 3.48 -10.55 0.66
N TYR A 536 3.99 -10.85 1.86
CA TYR A 536 3.63 -11.99 2.68
C TYR A 536 3.22 -11.50 4.06
N TYR A 537 2.17 -12.06 4.63
CA TYR A 537 1.76 -11.81 6.01
C TYR A 537 1.55 -13.15 6.70
N ASN A 538 2.11 -13.30 7.89
CA ASN A 538 1.98 -14.53 8.68
C ASN A 538 0.94 -14.36 9.79
N PRO A 539 -0.30 -14.87 9.60
CA PRO A 539 -1.33 -14.79 10.61
C PRO A 539 -1.21 -15.83 11.73
N LEU A 540 -0.23 -16.74 11.65
CA LEU A 540 -0.07 -17.87 12.56
C LEU A 540 0.73 -17.46 13.81
N ALA A 541 0.59 -18.25 14.88
CA ALA A 541 1.22 -17.97 16.16
C ALA A 541 2.75 -18.17 16.19
N ASN A 542 3.33 -18.81 15.17
CA ASN A 542 4.75 -19.11 15.08
C ASN A 542 5.31 -18.63 13.75
N THR A 543 6.59 -18.28 13.73
CA THR A 543 7.37 -18.02 12.51
C THR A 543 7.22 -19.16 11.52
N GLN A 544 7.03 -18.83 10.24
CA GLN A 544 6.86 -19.78 9.15
C GLN A 544 7.94 -19.59 8.10
N SER A 545 8.42 -20.70 7.52
CA SER A 545 9.38 -20.67 6.43
C SER A 545 8.67 -20.85 5.09
N ILE A 546 8.79 -19.85 4.23
CA ILE A 546 8.06 -19.72 2.97
C ILE A 546 8.99 -19.97 1.79
N ALA A 547 8.54 -20.79 0.85
CA ALA A 547 9.25 -21.09 -0.37
C ALA A 547 8.98 -20.03 -1.44
N ILE A 548 10.03 -19.55 -2.09
CA ILE A 548 9.96 -18.73 -3.29
C ILE A 548 10.78 -19.35 -4.42
N ASP A 549 10.21 -19.35 -5.63
CA ASP A 549 10.89 -19.79 -6.84
C ASP A 549 11.42 -18.57 -7.60
N LEU A 550 12.75 -18.47 -7.70
CA LEU A 550 13.43 -17.38 -8.39
C LEU A 550 13.64 -17.66 -9.89
N GLY A 551 13.22 -18.83 -10.38
CA GLY A 551 13.49 -19.26 -11.74
C GLY A 551 14.98 -19.45 -12.02
N SER A 552 15.43 -19.10 -13.23
CA SER A 552 16.81 -19.35 -13.68
C SER A 552 17.81 -18.22 -13.38
N GLY A 553 17.38 -17.12 -12.76
CA GLY A 553 18.24 -15.99 -12.43
C GLY A 553 18.96 -16.16 -11.08
N ALA A 554 19.92 -15.27 -10.81
CA ALA A 554 20.50 -15.07 -9.50
C ALA A 554 20.05 -13.72 -8.94
N PHE A 555 19.62 -13.70 -7.68
CA PHE A 555 18.98 -12.55 -7.06
C PHE A 555 19.51 -12.26 -5.66
N ASP A 556 19.48 -10.99 -5.29
CA ASP A 556 19.49 -10.52 -3.91
C ASP A 556 18.02 -10.32 -3.50
N LEU A 557 17.66 -10.88 -2.33
CA LEU A 557 16.31 -10.80 -1.80
C LEU A 557 16.27 -9.71 -0.73
N TYR A 558 15.51 -8.65 -0.97
CA TYR A 558 15.38 -7.52 -0.06
C TYR A 558 13.99 -7.48 0.57
N ASP A 559 13.90 -7.41 1.89
CA ASP A 559 12.66 -7.15 2.62
C ASP A 559 12.55 -5.66 2.94
N ALA A 560 11.64 -4.98 2.25
CA ALA A 560 11.40 -3.55 2.46
C ALA A 560 10.70 -3.25 3.79
N VAL A 561 9.90 -4.17 4.34
CA VAL A 561 9.29 -3.96 5.66
C VAL A 561 10.34 -3.97 6.78
N ALA A 562 11.40 -4.76 6.62
CA ALA A 562 12.51 -4.86 7.57
C ALA A 562 13.76 -4.08 7.12
N ASN A 563 13.71 -3.31 6.03
CA ASN A 563 14.83 -2.57 5.45
C ASN A 563 16.14 -3.36 5.34
N ARG A 564 16.07 -4.61 4.87
CA ARG A 564 17.25 -5.49 4.86
C ARG A 564 17.24 -6.51 3.74
N PHE A 565 18.44 -6.88 3.30
CA PHE A 565 18.62 -8.07 2.49
C PHE A 565 18.45 -9.32 3.37
N VAL A 566 17.58 -10.24 2.94
CA VAL A 566 17.34 -11.52 3.61
C VAL A 566 18.21 -12.64 3.03
N ALA A 567 18.66 -12.50 1.78
CA ALA A 567 19.61 -13.39 1.12
C ALA A 567 20.32 -12.66 -0.03
N ARG A 568 21.53 -13.08 -0.38
CA ARG A 568 22.29 -12.52 -1.51
C ARG A 568 22.80 -13.60 -2.45
N SER A 569 22.88 -13.26 -3.74
CA SER A 569 23.40 -14.12 -4.82
C SER A 569 22.78 -15.53 -4.85
N VAL A 570 21.49 -15.63 -4.52
CA VAL A 570 20.75 -16.88 -4.46
C VAL A 570 20.02 -17.17 -5.77
N SER A 571 19.73 -18.44 -6.05
CA SER A 571 19.06 -18.86 -7.30
C SER A 571 18.16 -20.08 -7.07
N GLY A 572 17.25 -20.34 -8.01
CA GLY A 572 16.29 -21.45 -7.90
C GLY A 572 15.31 -21.30 -6.74
N GLN A 573 14.96 -22.41 -6.08
CA GLN A 573 14.05 -22.38 -4.94
C GLN A 573 14.79 -21.95 -3.67
N GLN A 574 14.26 -20.92 -3.01
CA GLN A 574 14.77 -20.38 -1.75
C GLN A 574 13.71 -20.44 -0.66
N MET A 575 14.17 -20.40 0.59
CA MET A 575 13.32 -20.31 1.77
C MET A 575 13.64 -19.01 2.51
N PHE A 576 12.63 -18.33 3.04
CA PHE A 576 12.78 -17.20 3.94
C PHE A 576 11.72 -17.26 5.02
N ASP A 577 12.01 -16.67 6.17
CA ASP A 577 11.11 -16.72 7.33
C ASP A 577 10.23 -15.48 7.42
N VAL A 578 8.96 -15.69 7.77
CA VAL A 578 7.98 -14.64 8.09
C VAL A 578 7.58 -14.82 9.56
N ILE A 579 7.89 -13.83 10.40
CA ILE A 579 7.64 -13.89 11.86
C ILE A 579 6.13 -13.87 12.14
N ALA A 580 5.72 -14.53 13.23
CA ALA A 580 4.33 -14.57 13.67
C ALA A 580 3.72 -13.17 13.81
N GLY A 581 2.61 -12.91 13.13
CA GLY A 581 1.93 -11.62 13.14
C GLY A 581 2.57 -10.55 12.26
N GLU A 582 3.74 -10.80 11.66
CA GLU A 582 4.48 -9.82 10.88
C GLU A 582 4.26 -9.98 9.37
N ALA A 583 4.70 -8.98 8.61
CA ALA A 583 4.73 -9.00 7.16
C ALA A 583 6.16 -8.91 6.62
N VAL A 584 6.35 -9.41 5.39
CA VAL A 584 7.59 -9.31 4.61
C VAL A 584 7.22 -8.80 3.23
N GLN A 585 7.87 -7.72 2.78
CA GLN A 585 7.75 -7.22 1.40
C GLN A 585 9.03 -7.56 0.64
N LEU A 586 9.02 -8.71 -0.04
CA LEU A 586 10.19 -9.29 -0.67
C LEU A 586 10.37 -8.77 -2.10
N VAL A 587 11.44 -8.03 -2.35
CA VAL A 587 11.88 -7.52 -3.65
C VAL A 587 12.98 -8.43 -4.20
N LEU A 588 12.82 -8.87 -5.45
CA LEU A 588 13.75 -9.77 -6.14
C LEU A 588 14.68 -8.95 -7.02
N VAL A 589 15.84 -8.60 -6.49
CA VAL A 589 16.80 -7.71 -7.13
C VAL A 589 17.86 -8.52 -7.88
N PRO A 590 18.33 -8.10 -9.08
CA PRO A 590 19.45 -8.78 -9.73
C PRO A 590 20.69 -8.84 -8.83
N ALA A 591 21.29 -10.03 -8.67
CA ALA A 591 22.44 -10.21 -7.79
C ALA A 591 23.63 -9.30 -8.15
N GLY A 592 24.22 -8.66 -7.14
CA GLY A 592 25.38 -7.78 -7.33
C GLY A 592 25.07 -6.46 -8.03
N GLY A 593 23.80 -6.05 -8.04
CA GLY A 593 23.41 -4.73 -8.54
C GLY A 593 23.98 -3.59 -7.70
N LEU A 594 24.16 -2.42 -8.32
CA LEU A 594 24.70 -1.25 -7.63
C LEU A 594 23.66 -0.63 -6.71
N GLU A 595 23.88 -0.72 -5.40
CA GLU A 595 23.07 -0.08 -4.38
C GLU A 595 23.36 1.42 -4.26
N THR A 596 22.33 2.25 -4.34
CA THR A 596 22.45 3.70 -4.08
C THR A 596 21.29 4.18 -3.21
N ARG A 597 21.54 5.17 -2.35
CA ARG A 597 20.53 5.82 -1.53
C ARG A 597 20.25 7.22 -2.04
N GLN A 598 18.97 7.57 -2.15
CA GLN A 598 18.52 8.90 -2.55
C GLN A 598 17.40 9.36 -1.61
N GLY A 599 17.79 10.10 -0.57
CA GLY A 599 16.89 10.41 0.54
C GLY A 599 16.40 9.10 1.18
N ARG A 600 15.08 8.96 1.35
CA ARG A 600 14.45 7.77 1.93
C ARG A 600 14.49 6.54 1.02
N ARG A 601 14.85 6.71 -0.26
CA ARG A 601 14.80 5.63 -1.25
C ARG A 601 16.08 4.81 -1.27
N LEU A 602 15.95 3.50 -1.34
CA LEU A 602 17.03 2.60 -1.74
C LEU A 602 16.78 2.15 -3.19
N LEU A 603 17.82 2.25 -3.99
CA LEU A 603 17.80 1.88 -5.39
C LEU A 603 18.84 0.82 -5.66
N VAL A 604 18.55 -0.06 -6.60
CA VAL A 604 19.53 -0.97 -7.20
C VAL A 604 19.49 -0.83 -8.70
N ASN A 605 20.65 -0.54 -9.32
CA ASN A 605 20.75 -0.24 -10.75
C ASN A 605 19.77 0.86 -11.19
N ASP A 606 19.68 1.94 -10.41
CA ASP A 606 18.78 3.08 -10.63
C ASP A 606 17.27 2.74 -10.54
N VAL A 607 16.89 1.53 -10.13
CA VAL A 607 15.51 1.12 -9.88
C VAL A 607 15.22 1.18 -8.39
N VAL A 608 14.16 1.90 -7.99
CA VAL A 608 13.75 1.99 -6.59
C VAL A 608 13.23 0.63 -6.11
N ILE A 609 13.90 0.06 -5.11
CA ILE A 609 13.49 -1.19 -4.45
C ILE A 609 12.73 -0.93 -3.15
N ASP A 610 12.87 0.28 -2.59
CA ASP A 610 12.27 0.65 -1.32
C ASP A 610 12.13 2.18 -1.26
N TYR A 611 10.93 2.67 -0.95
CA TYR A 611 10.64 4.09 -0.82
C TYR A 611 10.84 4.63 0.60
N ASN A 612 11.03 3.75 1.58
CA ASN A 612 11.13 4.04 3.01
C ASN A 612 12.33 3.33 3.69
N ALA A 613 13.46 3.25 2.98
CA ALA A 613 14.69 2.61 3.40
C ALA A 613 15.50 3.39 4.47
N SER A 614 14.91 4.45 5.04
CA SER A 614 15.57 5.37 5.97
C SER A 614 15.67 4.82 7.39
N LEU A 615 14.62 4.18 7.88
CA LEU A 615 14.59 3.60 9.22
C LEU A 615 15.43 2.31 9.28
N LEU A 616 16.09 2.07 10.40
CA LEU A 616 16.82 0.84 10.66
C LEU A 616 15.88 -0.23 11.23
N ALA A 617 16.10 -1.48 10.85
CA ALA A 617 15.44 -2.63 11.48
C ALA A 617 15.68 -2.63 12.99
N ASN A 618 14.70 -3.06 13.80
CA ASN A 618 14.80 -3.02 15.27
C ASN A 618 15.13 -1.65 15.86
N ASN A 619 14.54 -0.59 15.30
CA ASN A 619 14.77 0.76 15.79
C ASN A 619 14.53 0.84 17.31
N LEU A 620 15.59 1.16 18.06
CA LEU A 620 15.59 1.27 19.51
C LEU A 620 14.98 2.60 19.98
N ILE A 621 15.01 3.63 19.13
CA ILE A 621 14.41 4.93 19.45
C ILE A 621 13.04 5.05 18.79
N ARG A 622 12.07 5.62 19.51
CA ARG A 622 10.73 5.87 18.97
C ARG A 622 10.74 7.18 18.21
N ASN A 623 10.30 7.13 16.96
CA ASN A 623 10.21 8.33 16.16
C ASN A 623 8.90 9.10 16.44
N GLY A 624 8.96 10.43 16.46
CA GLY A 624 7.83 11.27 16.87
C GLY A 624 6.71 11.40 15.82
N ASP A 625 7.06 11.18 14.56
CA ASP A 625 6.25 11.21 13.33
C ASP A 625 5.57 9.88 13.00
N VAL A 626 6.29 8.78 13.22
CA VAL A 626 5.87 7.43 12.78
C VAL A 626 5.33 6.61 13.95
N ASP A 627 5.86 6.78 15.17
CA ASP A 627 5.63 5.79 16.22
C ASP A 627 4.74 6.28 17.38
N GLU A 628 4.30 7.54 17.35
CA GLU A 628 3.59 8.13 18.48
C GLU A 628 2.22 8.71 18.15
N ARG A 629 1.25 8.29 18.96
CA ARG A 629 -0.03 9.00 19.07
C ARG A 629 0.23 10.37 19.71
N ILE A 630 0.00 11.44 18.96
CA ILE A 630 0.01 12.82 19.48
C ILE A 630 -0.81 12.87 20.78
N SER A 631 -0.19 13.35 21.86
CA SER A 631 -0.87 13.45 23.16
C SER A 631 -2.10 14.36 23.05
N PRO A 632 -3.31 13.93 23.49
CA PRO A 632 -4.52 14.72 23.36
C PRO A 632 -4.35 16.13 23.92
N GLY A 633 -4.50 17.15 23.06
CA GLY A 633 -4.40 18.56 23.45
C GLY A 633 -3.00 19.19 23.43
N THR A 634 -1.95 18.47 22.99
CA THR A 634 -0.56 19.00 22.98
C THR A 634 0.05 19.21 21.59
N ALA A 635 -0.57 18.70 20.52
CA ALA A 635 -0.10 18.80 19.12
C ALA A 635 1.36 18.35 18.89
N ARG A 636 1.91 17.50 19.76
CA ARG A 636 3.32 17.05 19.74
C ARG A 636 3.46 15.58 20.19
N PRO A 637 4.59 14.91 19.83
CA PRO A 637 4.90 13.55 20.29
C PRO A 637 5.12 13.49 21.82
N SER A 638 4.76 12.37 22.46
CA SER A 638 4.83 12.18 23.92
C SER A 638 6.18 11.70 24.45
N PHE A 639 7.01 11.08 23.61
CA PHE A 639 8.31 10.49 23.92
C PHE A 639 9.46 11.50 23.89
N TRP A 640 9.18 12.73 23.47
CA TRP A 640 10.19 13.75 23.36
C TRP A 640 9.92 14.86 24.38
N HIS A 641 10.94 15.16 25.19
CA HIS A 641 11.03 16.39 25.94
C HIS A 641 11.42 17.53 25.02
N TYR A 642 10.95 18.74 25.33
CA TYR A 642 11.21 19.89 24.49
C TYR A 642 11.31 21.18 25.30
N SER A 643 12.10 22.12 24.79
CA SER A 643 12.14 23.50 25.27
C SER A 643 10.91 24.29 24.79
N SER A 644 10.62 25.42 25.44
CA SER A 644 9.36 26.15 25.20
C SER A 644 9.17 26.63 23.76
N SER A 645 10.24 26.89 23.01
CA SER A 645 10.13 27.39 21.63
C SER A 645 10.28 26.32 20.56
N ALA A 646 10.76 25.11 20.92
CA ALA A 646 10.75 23.94 20.05
C ALA A 646 9.31 23.60 19.64
N LYS A 647 9.12 23.12 18.40
CA LYS A 647 7.79 22.85 17.81
C LYS A 647 7.77 21.54 17.06
N TRP A 648 6.57 20.98 16.95
CA TRP A 648 6.28 19.92 16.01
C TRP A 648 5.80 20.57 14.72
N SER A 649 6.60 20.46 13.66
CA SER A 649 6.26 21.03 12.36
C SER A 649 5.48 20.01 11.56
N ALA A 650 4.19 20.30 11.37
CA ALA A 650 3.31 19.55 10.48
C ALA A 650 3.20 20.20 9.09
N GLU A 651 4.12 21.10 8.73
CA GLU A 651 4.08 21.77 7.45
C GLU A 651 4.42 20.79 6.32
N GLU A 652 3.41 20.47 5.51
CA GLU A 652 3.48 19.50 4.41
C GLU A 652 4.62 19.77 3.41
N ALA A 653 5.10 21.03 3.33
CA ALA A 653 6.19 21.43 2.46
C ALA A 653 7.60 21.19 3.04
N LEU A 654 7.71 20.97 4.36
CA LEU A 654 9.00 20.79 5.02
C LEU A 654 9.37 19.32 5.11
N SER A 655 8.51 18.48 5.72
CA SER A 655 8.75 17.04 5.86
C SER A 655 7.53 16.23 5.43
N PRO A 656 7.71 15.07 4.76
CA PRO A 656 6.66 14.11 4.39
C PRO A 656 6.11 13.27 5.55
N THR A 657 6.68 13.38 6.75
CA THR A 657 6.25 12.64 7.94
C THR A 657 5.97 13.55 9.14
N HIS A 658 6.08 14.88 8.97
CA HIS A 658 6.22 15.88 10.03
C HIS A 658 7.62 15.79 10.68
N SER A 659 8.13 16.93 11.15
CA SER A 659 9.50 17.01 11.69
C SER A 659 9.56 17.72 13.04
N LEU A 660 10.57 17.37 13.84
CA LEU A 660 10.95 18.11 15.04
C LEU A 660 11.63 19.41 14.61
N GLU A 661 11.03 20.56 14.92
CA GLU A 661 11.59 21.87 14.63
C GLU A 661 12.22 22.48 15.90
N ILE A 662 13.46 22.94 15.75
CA ILE A 662 14.14 23.84 16.68
C ILE A 662 14.36 25.15 15.94
N THR A 663 13.73 26.22 16.41
CA THR A 663 14.00 27.58 15.94
C THR A 663 14.55 28.37 17.11
N ASP A 664 15.81 28.77 17.03
CA ASP A 664 16.47 29.54 18.07
C ASP A 664 16.80 30.96 17.56
N ASN A 665 16.40 31.95 18.36
CA ASN A 665 16.64 33.37 18.12
C ASN A 665 17.44 34.01 19.27
N SER A 666 17.93 33.21 20.20
CA SER A 666 18.61 33.64 21.42
C SER A 666 20.11 33.40 21.31
N PRO A 667 20.96 34.43 21.49
CA PRO A 667 22.40 34.23 21.55
C PRO A 667 22.88 33.70 22.92
N THR A 668 21.96 33.35 23.83
CA THR A 668 22.29 33.01 25.24
C THR A 668 21.49 31.86 25.83
N ALA A 669 20.45 31.39 25.13
CA ALA A 669 19.64 30.25 25.53
C ALA A 669 19.83 29.15 24.49
N SER A 670 19.68 27.90 24.90
CA SER A 670 19.64 26.75 23.99
C SER A 670 18.25 26.15 24.02
N GLU A 671 17.72 25.85 22.85
CA GLU A 671 16.48 25.14 22.62
C GLU A 671 16.82 23.69 22.28
N GLU A 672 15.97 22.75 22.72
CA GLU A 672 16.26 21.34 22.54
C GLU A 672 14.99 20.49 22.32
N TRP A 673 15.18 19.43 21.54
CA TRP A 673 14.34 18.22 21.52
C TRP A 673 15.17 17.08 22.09
N ARG A 674 14.71 16.49 23.18
CA ARG A 674 15.43 15.41 23.89
C ARG A 674 14.54 14.19 24.03
N SER A 675 15.03 13.03 23.59
CA SER A 675 14.31 11.77 23.76
C SER A 675 14.24 11.37 25.25
N TYR A 676 13.26 10.53 25.63
CA TYR A 676 13.47 9.69 26.82
C TYR A 676 14.68 8.78 26.58
N ALA A 677 15.23 8.27 27.66
CA ALA A 677 16.28 7.29 27.56
C ALA A 677 15.77 5.96 27.02
N THR A 678 16.58 5.35 26.17
CA THR A 678 16.33 4.08 25.50
C THR A 678 17.21 3.01 26.13
N ASP A 679 16.63 1.84 26.40
CA ASP A 679 17.35 0.68 26.90
C ASP A 679 18.24 0.07 25.79
N VAL A 680 19.44 -0.34 26.18
CA VAL A 680 20.38 -1.12 25.35
C VAL A 680 20.56 -2.50 25.97
N PRO A 681 20.22 -3.59 25.25
CA PRO A 681 20.49 -4.95 25.70
C PRO A 681 21.95 -5.15 26.12
N ALA A 682 22.19 -5.84 27.24
CA ALA A 682 23.55 -6.11 27.72
C ALA A 682 24.31 -7.01 26.73
N GLY A 683 25.62 -6.76 26.58
CA GLY A 683 26.50 -7.55 25.72
C GLY A 683 27.90 -6.96 25.68
N THR A 684 28.79 -7.63 24.94
CA THR A 684 30.16 -7.19 24.61
C THR A 684 30.28 -6.99 23.10
N ASP A 685 31.28 -6.23 22.65
CA ASP A 685 31.58 -6.01 21.22
C ASP A 685 30.34 -5.56 20.41
N ARG A 686 29.58 -4.63 20.98
CA ARG A 686 28.32 -4.15 20.40
C ARG A 686 28.58 -2.91 19.57
N THR A 687 27.93 -2.82 18.43
CA THR A 687 28.02 -1.65 17.55
C THR A 687 26.62 -1.06 17.36
N LEU A 688 26.50 0.25 17.50
CA LEU A 688 25.26 0.99 17.34
C LEU A 688 25.28 1.75 16.01
N LYS A 689 24.30 1.51 15.16
CA LYS A 689 24.11 2.25 13.91
C LYS A 689 23.01 3.29 14.11
N LEU A 690 23.25 4.50 13.62
CA LEU A 690 22.35 5.64 13.76
C LEU A 690 22.08 6.27 12.41
N ARG A 691 20.83 6.71 12.23
CA ARG A 691 20.34 7.48 11.09
C ARG A 691 19.37 8.55 11.56
N TRP A 692 19.37 9.70 10.89
CA TRP A 692 18.26 10.66 10.94
C TRP A 692 18.36 11.57 9.72
N PHE A 693 17.26 12.22 9.37
CA PHE A 693 17.25 13.33 8.44
C PHE A 693 17.32 14.64 9.19
N TRP A 694 18.07 15.59 8.65
CA TRP A 694 18.05 16.97 9.13
C TRP A 694 18.08 17.99 7.99
N GLN A 695 17.41 19.11 8.20
CA GLN A 695 17.49 20.31 7.38
C GLN A 695 17.83 21.45 8.34
N TYR A 696 18.79 22.31 8.02
CA TYR A 696 19.22 23.35 8.95
C TYR A 696 19.76 24.58 8.23
N ASP A 697 19.52 25.75 8.81
CA ASP A 697 20.12 27.03 8.41
C ASP A 697 20.76 27.65 9.65
N ALA A 698 22.02 27.32 9.88
CA ALA A 698 22.84 27.89 10.95
C ALA A 698 23.61 29.12 10.43
N ALA A 699 23.54 30.23 11.15
CA ALA A 699 24.31 31.41 10.81
C ALA A 699 25.83 31.14 10.83
N ALA A 700 26.60 31.97 10.12
CA ALA A 700 28.04 31.78 10.00
C ALA A 700 28.76 31.87 11.36
N GLY A 701 29.32 30.75 11.82
CA GLY A 701 29.99 30.63 13.11
C GLY A 701 29.12 30.02 14.22
N ASP A 702 27.86 29.72 13.92
CA ASP A 702 26.93 29.01 14.79
C ASP A 702 26.84 27.52 14.43
N GLU A 703 26.34 26.72 15.36
CA GLU A 703 26.18 25.27 15.18
C GLU A 703 24.89 24.76 15.83
N PHE A 704 24.15 23.95 15.08
CA PHE A 704 23.22 23.00 15.68
C PHE A 704 23.98 21.72 16.01
N GLN A 705 23.48 20.93 16.95
CA GLN A 705 24.09 19.65 17.26
C GLN A 705 23.07 18.57 17.63
N ALA A 706 23.38 17.34 17.25
CA ALA A 706 22.82 16.14 17.84
C ALA A 706 23.82 15.61 18.88
N ARG A 707 23.34 15.37 20.10
CA ARG A 707 24.13 14.86 21.22
C ARG A 707 23.58 13.52 21.66
N LEU A 708 24.46 12.54 21.75
CA LEU A 708 24.16 11.19 22.22
C LEU A 708 24.92 10.95 23.52
N ARG A 709 24.23 10.52 24.58
CA ARG A 709 24.84 10.18 25.86
C ARG A 709 24.51 8.77 26.27
N PHE A 710 25.52 8.04 26.71
CA PHE A 710 25.40 6.65 27.13
C PHE A 710 25.61 6.48 28.63
N SER A 711 24.85 5.57 29.24
CA SER A 711 24.97 5.21 30.65
C SER A 711 25.04 3.70 30.85
N ASN A 712 25.66 3.26 31.94
CA ASN A 712 25.60 1.88 32.43
C ASN A 712 24.35 1.60 33.28
N ASP A 713 23.59 2.65 33.63
CA ASP A 713 22.34 2.50 34.34
C ASP A 713 21.22 2.04 33.39
N LEU A 714 20.26 1.31 33.95
CA LEU A 714 18.99 1.04 33.26
C LEU A 714 18.17 2.32 33.18
N VAL A 715 17.25 2.40 32.22
CA VAL A 715 16.35 3.56 32.06
C VAL A 715 15.62 3.93 33.37
N THR A 716 15.32 2.95 34.23
CA THR A 716 14.61 3.16 35.51
C THR A 716 15.44 3.80 36.63
N SER A 717 16.77 3.84 36.51
CA SER A 717 17.70 4.34 37.55
C SER A 717 18.70 5.35 36.99
N LEU A 718 18.34 5.98 35.88
CA LEU A 718 19.25 6.65 34.98
C LEU A 718 19.84 7.97 35.53
N ASP A 719 21.17 8.07 35.59
CA ASP A 719 21.89 9.35 35.69
C ASP A 719 22.50 9.75 34.33
N LEU A 720 21.90 10.75 33.67
CA LEU A 720 22.43 11.37 32.44
C LEU A 720 23.21 12.67 32.69
N VAL A 721 23.42 13.04 33.95
CA VAL A 721 24.28 14.18 34.32
C VAL A 721 25.76 13.78 34.20
N ASN A 722 26.08 12.51 34.42
CA ASN A 722 27.44 11.96 34.34
C ASN A 722 27.49 10.77 33.38
N PRO A 723 27.33 10.98 32.05
CA PRO A 723 27.36 9.89 31.10
C PRO A 723 28.73 9.21 31.05
N LEU A 724 28.74 7.91 30.75
CA LEU A 724 29.98 7.15 30.54
C LEU A 724 30.66 7.52 29.22
N LEU A 725 29.85 7.84 28.21
CA LEU A 725 30.29 8.29 26.90
C LEU A 725 29.32 9.35 26.41
N GLU A 726 29.86 10.44 25.87
CA GLU A 726 29.09 11.49 25.21
C GLU A 726 29.69 11.76 23.83
N MET A 727 28.81 11.85 22.83
CA MET A 727 29.17 12.13 21.45
C MET A 727 28.32 13.29 20.93
N ASN A 728 28.95 14.21 20.20
CA ASN A 728 28.30 15.38 19.63
C ASN A 728 28.55 15.40 18.11
N PHE A 729 27.48 15.61 17.34
CA PHE A 729 27.48 15.67 15.89
C PHE A 729 27.00 17.05 15.48
N LEU A 730 27.88 17.81 14.83
CA LEU A 730 27.64 19.22 14.50
C LEU A 730 26.96 19.35 13.13
N ALA A 731 25.97 20.23 13.04
CA ALA A 731 25.35 20.71 11.81
C ALA A 731 25.75 22.18 11.60
N LEU A 732 26.57 22.42 10.58
CA LEU A 732 27.22 23.70 10.31
C LEU A 732 26.78 24.26 8.95
N GLY A 733 26.46 25.56 8.90
CA GLY A 733 26.07 26.23 7.65
C GLY A 733 24.62 25.91 7.26
N LEU A 734 24.40 25.62 5.97
CA LEU A 734 23.07 25.47 5.39
C LEU A 734 22.92 24.12 4.69
N ALA A 735 21.94 23.34 5.14
CA ALA A 735 21.31 22.25 4.40
C ALA A 735 19.90 22.71 4.02
N SER A 736 19.71 23.09 2.75
CA SER A 736 18.43 23.61 2.25
C SER A 736 17.37 22.54 2.01
N GLU A 737 17.78 21.28 1.95
CA GLU A 737 16.93 20.10 1.84
C GLU A 737 17.26 19.14 2.98
N PHE A 738 16.37 18.17 3.23
CA PHE A 738 16.62 17.11 4.19
C PHE A 738 17.76 16.20 3.72
N GLU A 739 18.85 16.17 4.48
CA GLU A 739 19.98 15.28 4.25
C GLU A 739 20.00 14.17 5.31
N MET A 740 20.30 12.94 4.90
CA MET A 740 20.47 11.84 5.84
C MET A 740 21.85 11.92 6.50
N PHE A 741 21.86 12.00 7.82
CA PHE A 741 23.03 11.68 8.62
C PHE A 741 23.04 10.17 8.93
N GLU A 742 24.16 9.49 8.71
CA GLU A 742 24.34 8.09 9.07
C GLU A 742 25.72 7.89 9.72
N THR A 743 25.78 7.16 10.84
CA THR A 743 27.05 6.80 11.48
C THR A 743 26.93 5.51 12.29
N THR A 744 28.10 4.95 12.63
CA THR A 744 28.23 3.72 13.41
C THR A 744 29.16 3.99 14.61
N ILE A 745 28.79 3.46 15.78
CA ILE A 745 29.46 3.70 17.06
C ILE A 745 29.70 2.38 17.77
N ASP A 746 30.96 2.04 18.05
CA ASP A 746 31.28 0.92 18.92
C ASP A 746 30.96 1.28 20.38
N LEU A 747 30.15 0.44 21.04
CA LEU A 747 29.70 0.65 22.39
C LEU A 747 30.66 -0.01 23.38
N PRO A 748 31.16 0.74 24.39
CA PRO A 748 31.90 0.14 25.49
C PRO A 748 31.08 -0.93 26.22
N ASP A 749 31.80 -1.92 26.77
CA ASP A 749 31.22 -2.92 27.66
C ASP A 749 30.50 -2.24 28.84
N GLY A 750 29.28 -2.72 29.12
CA GLY A 750 28.49 -2.24 30.26
C GLY A 750 27.57 -1.05 29.97
N ILE A 751 27.56 -0.47 28.76
CA ILE A 751 26.48 0.46 28.36
C ILE A 751 25.12 -0.27 28.42
N ARG A 752 24.13 0.34 29.07
CA ARG A 752 22.78 -0.21 29.27
C ARG A 752 21.67 0.72 28.81
N SER A 753 21.97 1.99 28.53
CA SER A 753 21.00 2.94 28.03
C SER A 753 21.67 4.11 27.30
N PHE A 754 20.89 4.85 26.51
CA PHE A 754 21.30 6.13 25.94
C PHE A 754 20.14 7.12 25.84
N ASP A 755 20.44 8.42 25.67
CA ASP A 755 19.48 9.40 25.17
C ASP A 755 20.05 10.21 24.01
N LEU A 756 19.16 10.68 23.13
CA LEU A 756 19.46 11.52 21.99
C LEU A 756 18.85 12.90 22.18
N THR A 757 19.64 13.94 22.05
CA THR A 757 19.20 15.34 22.12
C THR A 757 19.59 16.08 20.86
N PHE A 758 18.64 16.72 20.19
CA PHE A 758 18.91 17.75 19.20
C PHE A 758 18.82 19.10 19.89
N LEU A 759 19.83 19.95 19.74
CA LEU A 759 19.85 21.25 20.40
C LEU A 759 20.50 22.34 19.54
N SER A 760 20.04 23.57 19.72
CA SER A 760 20.77 24.75 19.29
C SER A 760 21.98 24.96 20.22
N GLY A 761 23.16 25.19 19.66
CA GLY A 761 24.35 25.52 20.45
C GLY A 761 24.14 26.81 21.24
N SER A 762 25.04 27.11 22.20
CA SER A 762 24.92 28.29 23.10
C SER A 762 24.97 29.67 22.42
N SER A 763 24.96 29.72 21.09
CA SER A 763 25.02 30.94 20.26
C SER A 763 24.17 30.84 18.99
N ALA A 764 23.52 29.70 18.73
CA ALA A 764 23.00 29.41 17.41
C ALA A 764 21.72 30.19 17.10
N ILE A 765 21.76 30.97 16.02
CA ILE A 765 20.58 31.64 15.47
C ILE A 765 20.21 30.94 14.16
N GLY A 766 18.97 30.44 14.07
CA GLY A 766 18.48 29.74 12.90
C GLY A 766 17.36 28.75 13.17
N SER A 767 17.13 27.87 12.20
CA SER A 767 16.17 26.76 12.31
C SER A 767 16.83 25.44 11.94
N MET A 768 16.50 24.38 12.68
CA MET A 768 16.81 22.99 12.35
C MET A 768 15.52 22.17 12.40
N TYR A 769 15.34 21.32 11.40
CA TYR A 769 14.29 20.32 11.31
C TYR A 769 14.93 18.95 11.34
N VAL A 770 14.35 18.02 12.09
CA VAL A 770 14.85 16.66 12.24
C VAL A 770 13.70 15.68 12.02
N ASP A 771 13.99 14.61 11.29
CA ASP A 771 13.01 13.62 10.85
C ASP A 771 13.63 12.22 10.81
N ASP A 772 12.81 11.16 10.73
CA ASP A 772 13.28 9.80 10.42
C ASP A 772 14.40 9.24 11.32
N ILE A 773 14.29 9.49 12.62
CA ILE A 773 15.33 9.14 13.58
C ILE A 773 15.31 7.63 13.83
N SER A 774 16.45 6.99 13.58
CA SER A 774 16.61 5.56 13.76
C SER A 774 17.94 5.16 14.37
N VAL A 775 17.89 4.20 15.29
CA VAL A 775 19.04 3.69 16.01
C VAL A 775 18.89 2.18 16.16
N THR A 776 19.85 1.38 15.74
CA THR A 776 19.80 -0.08 15.94
C THR A 776 21.13 -0.63 16.40
N LEU A 777 21.10 -1.76 17.11
CA LEU A 777 22.30 -2.54 17.36
C LEU A 777 22.61 -3.38 16.13
N VAL A 778 23.82 -3.22 15.60
CA VAL A 778 24.37 -4.14 14.60
C VAL A 778 24.93 -5.33 15.35
N GLU A 779 24.44 -6.52 15.01
CA GLU A 779 25.04 -7.74 15.51
C GLU A 779 26.34 -7.98 14.74
N ALA A 780 27.47 -7.94 15.44
CA ALA A 780 28.75 -8.34 14.86
C ALA A 780 28.65 -9.83 14.46
N ILE A 781 28.93 -10.15 13.20
CA ILE A 781 29.03 -11.54 12.79
C ILE A 781 30.42 -12.03 13.18
N PRO A 782 30.54 -13.05 14.05
CA PRO A 782 31.86 -13.55 14.40
C PRO A 782 32.58 -14.06 13.14
N GLY A 783 33.70 -13.44 12.77
CA GLY A 783 34.43 -13.78 11.54
C GLY A 783 34.34 -12.74 10.42
N ASP A 784 33.46 -11.75 10.55
CA ASP A 784 33.44 -10.53 9.74
C ASP A 784 34.56 -9.61 10.29
N PHE A 785 35.72 -9.67 9.66
CA PHE A 785 36.95 -9.03 10.12
C PHE A 785 37.22 -7.69 9.46
N ASP A 786 36.49 -7.34 8.40
CA ASP A 786 36.54 -6.01 7.82
C ASP A 786 35.32 -5.13 8.10
N GLY A 787 34.29 -5.71 8.72
CA GLY A 787 33.10 -5.05 9.22
C GLY A 787 32.16 -4.64 8.10
N ASP A 788 32.24 -5.27 6.92
CA ASP A 788 31.37 -4.95 5.78
C ASP A 788 29.97 -5.60 5.90
N GLY A 789 29.80 -6.43 6.93
CA GLY A 789 28.56 -7.07 7.24
C GLY A 789 28.43 -8.44 6.59
N ASP A 790 29.44 -9.02 5.96
CA ASP A 790 29.44 -10.44 5.63
C ASP A 790 30.72 -11.17 6.09
N VAL A 791 30.77 -12.49 5.90
CA VAL A 791 31.91 -13.32 6.27
C VAL A 791 32.37 -14.06 5.03
N ASP A 792 33.27 -13.47 4.27
CA ASP A 792 33.66 -13.91 2.95
C ASP A 792 35.18 -14.04 2.77
N GLY A 793 35.68 -14.08 1.52
CA GLY A 793 37.11 -14.21 1.27
C GLY A 793 37.94 -12.98 1.67
N HIS A 794 37.31 -11.80 1.72
CA HIS A 794 37.93 -10.53 2.08
C HIS A 794 38.27 -10.47 3.56
N ASP A 795 37.36 -10.94 4.42
CA ASP A 795 37.61 -11.09 5.85
C ASP A 795 38.81 -11.97 6.15
N PHE A 796 38.91 -13.10 5.43
CA PHE A 796 40.04 -13.99 5.59
C PHE A 796 41.36 -13.32 5.24
N LEU A 797 41.38 -12.51 4.18
CA LEU A 797 42.57 -11.75 3.77
C LEU A 797 42.93 -10.69 4.82
N ARG A 798 41.93 -9.98 5.35
CA ARG A 798 42.11 -9.04 6.46
C ARG A 798 42.69 -9.70 7.70
N TRP A 799 42.14 -10.84 8.10
CA TRP A 799 42.66 -11.62 9.22
C TRP A 799 44.08 -12.17 8.96
N GLN A 800 44.41 -12.55 7.73
CA GLN A 800 45.78 -12.95 7.38
C GLN A 800 46.80 -11.81 7.55
N HIS A 801 46.37 -10.57 7.30
CA HIS A 801 47.20 -9.39 7.48
C HIS A 801 47.32 -8.94 8.94
N ASP A 802 46.27 -9.15 9.75
CA ASP A 802 46.27 -8.91 11.19
C ASP A 802 45.50 -10.01 11.96
N PRO A 803 46.18 -11.09 12.38
CA PRO A 803 45.54 -12.17 13.12
C PRO A 803 45.07 -11.78 14.53
N SER A 804 45.37 -10.55 15.00
CA SER A 804 44.91 -10.07 16.31
C SER A 804 43.48 -9.55 16.30
N MET A 805 42.87 -9.37 15.11
CA MET A 805 41.50 -8.88 14.95
C MET A 805 40.43 -9.91 15.33
N GLY A 806 40.77 -11.20 15.42
CA GLY A 806 39.82 -12.21 15.90
C GLY A 806 40.28 -13.65 15.69
N ASN A 807 39.41 -14.61 16.02
CA ASN A 807 39.74 -16.03 15.91
C ASN A 807 39.36 -16.57 14.53
N LEU A 808 40.30 -17.22 13.83
CA LEU A 808 40.02 -17.89 12.55
C LEU A 808 38.83 -18.86 12.60
N LEU A 809 38.57 -19.48 13.75
CA LEU A 809 37.42 -20.37 13.92
C LEU A 809 36.09 -19.65 13.71
N ASP A 810 36.01 -18.36 14.04
CA ASP A 810 34.80 -17.55 13.89
C ASP A 810 34.51 -17.38 12.39
N TRP A 811 35.51 -16.99 11.60
CA TRP A 811 35.40 -16.96 10.13
C TRP A 811 35.05 -18.31 9.53
N GLN A 812 35.70 -19.40 9.97
CA GLN A 812 35.41 -20.74 9.45
C GLN A 812 33.98 -21.20 9.75
N THR A 813 33.44 -20.81 10.91
CA THR A 813 32.10 -21.20 11.36
C THR A 813 31.03 -20.38 10.65
N ASN A 814 31.34 -19.13 10.30
CA ASN A 814 30.39 -18.18 9.75
C ASN A 814 30.62 -17.86 8.27
N TYR A 815 31.57 -18.49 7.57
CA TYR A 815 31.82 -18.25 6.15
C TYR A 815 30.54 -18.39 5.30
N GLY A 816 30.17 -17.32 4.61
CA GLY A 816 28.93 -17.15 3.86
C GLY A 816 27.77 -16.56 4.66
N ALA A 817 27.97 -16.17 5.92
CA ALA A 817 27.01 -15.39 6.70
C ALA A 817 27.05 -13.92 6.27
N ALA A 818 25.89 -13.26 6.22
CA ALA A 818 25.80 -11.85 5.88
C ALA A 818 24.69 -11.16 6.70
N THR A 819 25.05 -10.07 7.35
CA THR A 819 24.20 -8.93 7.72
C THR A 819 24.07 -7.95 6.55
N PRO A 820 23.04 -7.09 6.52
CA PRO A 820 22.87 -6.13 5.43
C PRO A 820 23.99 -5.08 5.45
N PRO A 821 24.53 -4.66 4.29
CA PRO A 821 25.72 -3.85 4.23
C PRO A 821 25.54 -2.47 4.87
N LEU A 822 26.64 -1.99 5.44
CA LEU A 822 26.88 -0.59 5.70
C LEU A 822 27.10 0.10 4.35
N SER A 823 26.28 1.09 4.01
CA SER A 823 26.58 1.99 2.89
C SER A 823 27.91 2.66 3.20
N ALA A 824 28.92 2.47 2.34
CA ALA A 824 30.20 3.14 2.48
C ALA A 824 29.98 4.65 2.57
N SER A 825 30.35 5.24 3.71
CA SER A 825 30.34 6.69 3.88
C SER A 825 31.40 7.28 2.94
N ILE A 826 30.93 7.93 1.88
CA ILE A 826 31.80 8.87 1.17
C ILE A 826 32.03 10.02 2.15
N ALA A 827 33.29 10.26 2.46
CA ALA A 827 33.70 11.37 3.31
C ALA A 827 33.05 12.69 2.85
N VAL A 828 32.56 13.42 3.85
CA VAL A 828 32.12 14.82 3.85
C VAL A 828 32.80 15.64 2.74
N PRO A 829 32.06 16.45 1.95
CA PRO A 829 32.68 17.44 1.07
C PRO A 829 33.41 18.46 1.93
N GLU A 830 34.74 18.41 1.96
CA GLU A 830 35.52 19.54 2.47
C GLU A 830 35.23 20.78 1.61
N SER A 831 35.07 21.91 2.30
CA SER A 831 34.74 23.21 1.70
C SER A 831 35.62 23.54 0.50
N THR A 832 34.97 23.91 -0.61
CA THR A 832 35.51 24.64 -1.76
C THR A 832 36.95 25.17 -1.62
N SER A 833 37.94 24.40 -2.09
CA SER A 833 39.32 24.87 -2.30
C SER A 833 39.46 25.88 -3.46
N PHE A 834 38.38 26.55 -3.86
CA PHE A 834 38.38 27.57 -4.92
C PHE A 834 38.90 28.95 -4.46
N LEU A 835 39.28 29.12 -3.19
CA LEU A 835 39.83 30.38 -2.66
C LEU A 835 41.36 30.40 -2.48
N LEU A 836 42.08 29.29 -2.71
CA LEU A 836 43.55 29.25 -2.61
C LEU A 836 44.30 29.39 -3.95
N VAL A 837 43.59 29.45 -5.08
CA VAL A 837 44.21 29.64 -6.41
C VAL A 837 44.26 31.12 -6.86
N ILE A 838 43.58 32.03 -6.16
CA ILE A 838 43.63 33.48 -6.45
C ILE A 838 44.77 34.20 -5.69
N GLY A 839 45.40 33.56 -4.70
CA GLY A 839 46.56 34.11 -3.98
C GLY A 839 47.92 33.89 -4.65
N ALA A 840 48.04 32.94 -5.59
CA ALA A 840 49.32 32.56 -6.19
C ALA A 840 49.60 33.18 -7.58
N VAL A 841 48.63 33.88 -8.18
CA VAL A 841 48.78 34.55 -9.49
C VAL A 841 49.22 36.02 -9.37
N LEU A 842 49.28 36.59 -8.16
CA LEU A 842 49.74 37.97 -7.91
C LEU A 842 51.24 38.12 -7.58
N CYS A 843 52.02 37.02 -7.58
CA CYS A 843 53.47 37.07 -7.36
C CYS A 843 54.33 36.75 -8.62
N TRP A 844 53.72 36.64 -9.80
CA TRP A 844 54.43 36.32 -11.05
C TRP A 844 54.15 37.28 -12.21
N SER A 845 53.95 38.56 -11.90
CA SER A 845 53.91 39.64 -12.90
C SER A 845 54.60 40.90 -12.40
N CYS A 846 55.86 40.76 -11.97
CA CYS A 846 56.81 41.87 -11.80
C CYS A 846 58.24 41.38 -11.99
N ARG A 847 58.66 41.16 -13.26
CA ARG A 847 60.03 41.42 -13.75
C ARG A 847 60.14 41.10 -15.24
N CYS A 848 60.93 41.92 -15.93
CA CYS A 848 61.38 41.83 -17.32
C CYS A 848 60.48 42.43 -18.41
N VAL A 849 60.55 43.77 -18.57
CA VAL A 849 61.06 44.43 -19.80
C VAL A 849 61.66 45.79 -19.42
N ILE A 850 62.99 45.92 -19.34
CA ILE A 850 63.76 47.15 -19.67
C ILE A 850 65.15 46.73 -20.23
N THR A 851 65.27 46.87 -21.54
CA THR A 851 66.44 47.21 -22.41
C THR A 851 67.80 46.49 -22.34
N HIS A 852 68.24 46.18 -23.57
CA HIS A 852 69.57 45.85 -24.11
C HIS A 852 70.00 44.38 -24.13
#